data_AF-A0A257HVC5-F1
#
_entry.id   AF-A0A257HVC5-F1
#
_cell.length_a   1.000
_cell.length_b   1.000
_cell.length_c   1.000
_cell.angle_alpha   90.00
_cell.angle_beta   90.00
_cell.angle_gamma   90.00
#
_symmetry.space_group_name_H-M   'P 1'
#
loop_
_entity.id
_entity.type
_entity.pdbx_description
1 polymer ?
#
loop_
_entity_poly.entity_id
_entity_poly.type
_entity_poly.pdbx_seq_one_letter_code
_entity_poly.pdbx_strand_id
1 'polypeptide(L)'
;MGRKWEINVFLNSIYLMLRMSMANKRHIPIIILFLVPLVLPLMVLAQPYSSVELKKPTKYENRDLPAEKTKGGKIKGGKKVYQNTVTHYNYFFNAQNKVNDVLERAKSSFVEDYNQLLPFYNYTKEDLYKQKEQLDSVLYKCTAGILLHDLRNAWVDDLYLLMGQAYLYRKDYDSAAQVFQYLNYAFAPKEDGYDLPIGSNSSNTNGEFTVVTKENSSLWKKISSTPPGRNEGFLWRIRTYIEQNQLANAFGLIAILRSDPNFPKRLLPQLNENAAYAFYKEGSYDSAARYLVKALDRAVSAQDKARWQFLAGQLYTQTNKDSLAVQAYLQSIKSTTDPTLEVYARLAISALESGKKANAIQENLNQLWKMAKRPLYEPYRDIIYYAIAQLELKQAHPDQAQKALLNSIAFNDNNPLQKQASFLLLADLNYDRRLYPDAYRFYDSLQTDQLNEVPKQRVIDRKPPLKTITENIAIIQLEDSLQKLALMPIDQRNAILKTRLKALRKEAGLKDLDNQEPGFGGGFASGPSQDADLFATSANEFYFQNAGLKSRGYSEFKAKWGSRPNVDHWRRQAAVEKSFAQKSAMNTNTSAQTPANNATAAPVAELTMESLLAKLPLTSEQMSASYLAILKAAMENAALYQLNLGDYPSAIKEYRGIVTQFPDVSETEKALFNLAICYDRNNQPIQADSVRQLLKTNFANGKYNKLVQQQGKPVAKDNATLAYEQVYDLFLAGSFKEALQVKETADKKWGKSYWTPQQLYIEAIYYVKNREDSIAINRLTEITKSFPNSPLKEKAYTMIDVLKRRKEIETYLTDLKIEKTEEVSDRPIELNEVNTVKKAPAPKAEITQQVAPVLKIKPNTLEPKEKPVIVAVAPPKVDTTRKQPNVVLVDAPMQKLEPVKIAPTNQYAFNTNDPHFVAVVLDKVDGIFSGEAKNAFNRFNREQYSNQNLAIGNETIQANLQLVLVGPFANAGDAVGYINKAKPQAASRIVPWLAPEKYSFLILSGANLTVLKSKKDIQEYRTFLHGVFPDIF
;
A
#
# COMPACT_ATOMS: atom_id res chain seq x y z
N MET A 1 26.63 28.37 -23.15
CA MET A 1 28.00 28.91 -23.30
C MET A 1 29.11 27.93 -22.88
N GLY A 2 28.96 27.14 -21.80
CA GLY A 2 30.01 26.25 -21.26
C GLY A 2 30.82 25.40 -22.26
N ARG A 3 30.18 24.77 -23.27
CA ARG A 3 30.90 23.92 -24.25
C ARG A 3 32.00 24.62 -25.05
N LYS A 4 31.89 25.93 -25.31
CA LYS A 4 32.99 26.69 -25.94
C LYS A 4 34.10 27.03 -24.94
N TRP A 5 33.77 27.13 -23.65
CA TRP A 5 34.73 27.45 -22.60
C TRP A 5 35.62 26.25 -22.29
N GLU A 6 35.06 25.06 -22.07
CA GLU A 6 35.85 23.84 -21.82
C GLU A 6 36.73 23.45 -23.01
N ILE A 7 36.22 23.53 -24.24
CA ILE A 7 37.00 23.27 -25.45
C ILE A 7 38.13 24.30 -25.60
N ASN A 8 37.87 25.59 -25.34
CA ASN A 8 38.92 26.62 -25.41
C ASN A 8 39.93 26.51 -24.26
N VAL A 9 39.52 26.08 -23.06
CA VAL A 9 40.45 25.81 -21.94
C VAL A 9 41.33 24.61 -22.27
N PHE A 10 40.75 23.51 -22.75
CA PHE A 10 41.51 22.32 -23.16
C PHE A 10 42.49 22.61 -24.32
N LEU A 11 42.04 23.34 -25.35
CA LEU A 11 42.90 23.77 -26.46
C LEU A 11 43.97 24.78 -26.01
N ASN A 12 43.65 25.70 -25.09
CA ASN A 12 44.67 26.63 -24.54
C ASN A 12 45.69 25.91 -23.66
N SER A 13 45.30 24.89 -22.88
CA SER A 13 46.24 24.06 -22.12
C SER A 13 47.19 23.29 -23.04
N ILE A 14 46.66 22.70 -24.12
CA ILE A 14 47.47 22.04 -25.15
C ILE A 14 48.40 23.04 -25.86
N TYR A 15 47.88 24.21 -26.24
CA TYR A 15 48.66 25.28 -26.87
C TYR A 15 49.77 25.80 -25.94
N LEU A 16 49.50 25.97 -24.65
CA LEU A 16 50.48 26.41 -23.66
C LEU A 16 51.59 25.36 -23.45
N MET A 17 51.25 24.07 -23.37
CA MET A 17 52.23 22.97 -23.32
C MET A 17 53.10 22.92 -24.59
N LEU A 18 52.50 23.07 -25.77
CA LEU A 18 53.24 23.12 -27.04
C LEU A 18 54.17 24.34 -27.10
N ARG A 19 53.71 25.51 -26.64
CA ARG A 19 54.50 26.76 -26.61
C ARG A 19 55.68 26.67 -25.65
N MET A 20 55.50 26.08 -24.46
CA MET A 20 56.59 25.81 -23.52
C MET A 20 57.59 24.78 -24.07
N SER A 21 57.14 23.81 -24.86
CA SER A 21 58.04 22.80 -25.43
C SER A 21 58.86 23.29 -26.64
N MET A 22 58.39 24.28 -27.41
CA MET A 22 59.21 24.85 -28.49
C MET A 22 60.42 25.64 -27.96
N ALA A 23 60.43 26.00 -26.67
CA ALA A 23 61.55 26.67 -26.02
C ALA A 23 62.65 25.70 -25.53
N ASN A 24 62.39 24.39 -25.38
CA ASN A 24 63.40 23.46 -24.84
C ASN A 24 63.19 21.99 -25.28
N LYS A 25 64.14 21.45 -26.04
CA LYS A 25 64.08 20.09 -26.65
C LYS A 25 64.01 18.94 -25.63
N ARG A 26 64.26 19.18 -24.34
CA ARG A 26 64.20 18.15 -23.28
C ARG A 26 62.79 17.66 -22.91
N HIS A 27 61.71 18.35 -23.32
CA HIS A 27 60.34 17.97 -22.97
C HIS A 27 59.62 17.05 -23.98
N ILE A 28 60.23 16.77 -25.13
CA ILE A 28 59.72 15.85 -26.15
C ILE A 28 59.29 14.47 -25.59
N PRO A 29 60.08 13.76 -24.75
CA PRO A 29 59.64 12.49 -24.18
C PRO A 29 58.44 12.61 -23.22
N ILE A 30 58.26 13.76 -22.55
CA ILE A 30 57.12 14.00 -21.66
C ILE A 30 55.85 14.26 -22.49
N ILE A 31 55.96 14.98 -23.60
CA ILE A 31 54.85 15.15 -24.56
C ILE A 31 54.46 13.80 -25.18
N ILE A 32 55.43 12.95 -25.52
CA ILE A 32 55.14 11.58 -25.95
C ILE A 32 54.41 10.82 -24.84
N LEU A 33 54.86 10.91 -23.58
CA LEU A 33 54.19 10.28 -22.43
C LEU A 33 52.74 10.74 -22.21
N PHE A 34 52.39 12.00 -22.54
CA PHE A 34 51.03 12.53 -22.42
C PHE A 34 50.16 12.36 -23.69
N LEU A 35 50.75 12.31 -24.90
CA LEU A 35 50.01 12.07 -26.14
C LEU A 35 49.77 10.58 -26.41
N VAL A 36 50.69 9.70 -26.00
CA VAL A 36 50.54 8.25 -26.14
C VAL A 36 49.23 7.71 -25.52
N PRO A 37 48.82 8.03 -24.29
CA PRO A 37 47.51 7.60 -23.76
C PRO A 37 46.31 8.19 -24.51
N LEU A 38 46.48 9.31 -25.23
CA LEU A 38 45.43 9.91 -26.07
C LEU A 38 45.28 9.22 -27.44
N VAL A 39 46.31 8.51 -27.89
CA VAL A 39 46.39 7.84 -29.21
C VAL A 39 46.30 6.32 -29.12
N LEU A 40 46.62 5.72 -27.97
CA LEU A 40 46.58 4.26 -27.73
C LEU A 40 45.21 3.55 -27.92
N PRO A 41 44.03 4.13 -27.64
CA PRO A 41 42.75 3.41 -27.85
C PRO A 41 42.39 3.20 -29.34
N LEU A 42 43.23 3.63 -30.28
CA LEU A 42 42.93 3.64 -31.72
C LEU A 42 43.39 2.36 -32.45
N MET A 43 43.99 1.39 -31.76
CA MET A 43 44.57 0.15 -32.35
C MET A 43 43.71 -1.13 -32.18
N VAL A 44 42.38 -1.02 -32.12
CA VAL A 44 41.44 -2.17 -32.02
C VAL A 44 41.21 -2.86 -33.37
N LEU A 45 41.43 -4.17 -33.53
CA LEU A 45 41.48 -4.92 -34.82
C LEU A 45 40.48 -4.48 -35.94
N ALA A 46 39.35 -5.16 -36.07
CA ALA A 46 38.18 -4.83 -36.89
C ALA A 46 37.08 -5.76 -36.34
N GLN A 47 35.93 -5.21 -35.94
CA GLN A 47 34.87 -6.04 -35.36
C GLN A 47 34.25 -6.95 -36.44
N PRO A 48 33.74 -8.15 -36.07
CA PRO A 48 32.77 -8.86 -36.90
C PRO A 48 31.57 -7.95 -37.14
N TYR A 49 31.04 -7.93 -38.36
CA TYR A 49 29.88 -7.13 -38.73
C TYR A 49 29.05 -7.89 -39.77
N SER A 50 27.78 -7.53 -39.88
CA SER A 50 26.89 -7.94 -40.97
C SER A 50 26.70 -6.81 -41.98
N SER A 51 26.36 -7.14 -43.22
CA SER A 51 25.88 -6.16 -44.20
C SER A 51 24.60 -5.49 -43.70
N VAL A 52 24.42 -4.23 -44.07
CA VAL A 52 23.22 -3.44 -43.78
C VAL A 52 22.53 -3.15 -45.10
N GLU A 53 21.51 -3.94 -45.42
CA GLU A 53 20.62 -3.70 -46.57
C GLU A 53 19.41 -2.89 -46.12
N LEU A 54 19.29 -1.66 -46.61
CA LEU A 54 18.18 -0.77 -46.28
C LEU A 54 17.32 -0.51 -47.51
N LYS A 55 16.01 -0.75 -47.38
CA LYS A 55 15.04 -0.30 -48.37
C LYS A 55 14.88 1.23 -48.26
N LYS A 56 15.67 1.95 -49.05
CA LYS A 56 15.67 3.42 -49.09
C LYS A 56 14.36 3.95 -49.70
N PRO A 57 13.85 5.13 -49.30
CA PRO A 57 12.83 5.83 -50.04
C PRO A 57 13.32 6.18 -51.45
N THR A 58 12.44 6.19 -52.45
CA THR A 58 12.77 6.45 -53.88
C THR A 58 13.66 7.68 -54.09
N LYS A 59 13.40 8.78 -53.35
CA LYS A 59 14.21 10.02 -53.39
C LYS A 59 15.69 9.83 -53.01
N TYR A 60 16.03 8.76 -52.30
CA TYR A 60 17.37 8.47 -51.78
C TYR A 60 17.92 7.10 -52.22
N GLU A 61 17.23 6.39 -53.10
CA GLU A 61 17.60 5.05 -53.58
C GLU A 61 19.03 5.01 -54.13
N ASN A 62 19.38 5.99 -54.98
CA ASN A 62 20.71 6.16 -55.57
C ASN A 62 21.77 6.73 -54.60
N ARG A 63 21.47 6.95 -53.31
CA ARG A 63 22.42 7.51 -52.35
C ARG A 63 23.00 6.43 -51.44
N ASP A 64 24.18 5.94 -51.77
CA ASP A 64 24.93 5.03 -50.90
C ASP A 64 25.33 5.66 -49.56
N LEU A 65 25.05 4.96 -48.47
CA LEU A 65 25.49 5.31 -47.13
C LEU A 65 26.91 4.79 -46.86
N PRO A 66 27.72 5.46 -46.00
CA PRO A 66 29.04 4.98 -45.63
C PRO A 66 29.08 3.54 -45.08
N ALA A 67 28.02 3.13 -44.35
CA ALA A 67 27.85 1.76 -43.86
C ALA A 67 27.77 0.72 -44.99
N GLU A 68 26.99 1.02 -46.04
CA GLU A 68 26.82 0.16 -47.22
C GLU A 68 28.12 0.03 -48.04
N LYS A 69 29.00 1.04 -47.97
CA LYS A 69 30.34 1.03 -48.56
C LYS A 69 31.38 0.23 -47.75
N THR A 70 30.97 -0.48 -46.70
CA THR A 70 31.89 -1.28 -45.85
C THR A 70 32.34 -2.56 -46.57
N LYS A 71 33.43 -2.44 -47.34
CA LYS A 71 34.10 -3.58 -47.99
C LYS A 71 34.70 -4.55 -46.98
N GLY A 72 34.74 -5.84 -47.30
CA GLY A 72 35.45 -6.86 -46.53
C GLY A 72 36.94 -6.55 -46.33
N GLY A 73 37.56 -7.23 -45.35
CA GLY A 73 38.97 -7.07 -45.00
C GLY A 73 39.26 -5.96 -43.98
N LYS A 74 40.55 -5.76 -43.66
CA LYS A 74 41.02 -4.87 -42.58
C LYS A 74 40.93 -3.38 -42.96
N ILE A 75 40.47 -2.54 -42.04
CA ILE A 75 40.45 -1.08 -42.18
C ILE A 75 41.86 -0.47 -42.02
N LYS A 76 42.27 0.40 -42.96
CA LYS A 76 43.60 1.05 -42.97
C LYS A 76 43.76 2.04 -41.80
N GLY A 77 44.97 2.10 -41.20
CA GLY A 77 45.26 2.79 -39.94
C GLY A 77 44.75 4.23 -39.81
N GLY A 78 45.03 5.12 -40.77
CA GLY A 78 44.55 6.51 -40.71
C GLY A 78 43.02 6.63 -40.77
N LYS A 79 42.37 5.86 -41.65
CA LYS A 79 40.89 5.81 -41.74
C LYS A 79 40.29 5.28 -40.43
N LYS A 80 40.91 4.25 -39.86
CA LYS A 80 40.52 3.60 -38.61
C LYS A 80 40.56 4.55 -37.41
N VAL A 81 41.66 5.28 -37.24
CA VAL A 81 41.82 6.34 -36.24
C VAL A 81 40.66 7.34 -36.34
N TYR A 82 40.45 7.90 -37.54
CA TYR A 82 39.40 8.89 -37.79
C TYR A 82 38.00 8.33 -37.49
N GLN A 83 37.67 7.15 -38.01
CA GLN A 83 36.35 6.52 -37.81
C GLN A 83 36.08 6.23 -36.34
N ASN A 84 37.05 5.67 -35.59
CA ASN A 84 36.89 5.40 -34.16
C ASN A 84 36.68 6.68 -33.35
N THR A 85 37.50 7.72 -33.56
CA THR A 85 37.38 9.00 -32.82
C THR A 85 36.05 9.70 -33.12
N VAL A 86 35.64 9.77 -34.38
CA VAL A 86 34.41 10.48 -34.78
C VAL A 86 33.17 9.72 -34.31
N THR A 87 33.13 8.39 -34.45
CA THR A 87 32.00 7.57 -33.97
C THR A 87 31.86 7.67 -32.45
N HIS A 88 32.97 7.60 -31.72
CA HIS A 88 32.99 7.74 -30.26
C HIS A 88 32.41 9.08 -29.80
N TYR A 89 33.08 10.20 -30.12
CA TYR A 89 32.77 11.48 -29.49
C TYR A 89 31.51 12.15 -30.04
N ASN A 90 31.16 11.95 -31.31
CA ASN A 90 29.97 12.59 -31.88
C ASN A 90 28.68 11.79 -31.64
N TYR A 91 28.77 10.46 -31.61
CA TYR A 91 27.60 9.58 -31.49
C TYR A 91 27.57 8.84 -30.16
N PHE A 92 28.48 7.90 -29.90
CA PHE A 92 28.43 7.04 -28.70
C PHE A 92 28.43 7.82 -27.38
N PHE A 93 29.44 8.65 -27.13
CA PHE A 93 29.58 9.43 -25.90
C PHE A 93 28.36 10.34 -25.66
N ASN A 94 27.88 11.00 -26.72
CA ASN A 94 26.70 11.86 -26.64
C ASN A 94 25.38 11.08 -26.43
N ALA A 95 25.31 9.83 -26.88
CA ALA A 95 24.18 8.94 -26.69
C ALA A 95 24.19 8.35 -25.26
N GLN A 96 25.34 7.85 -24.80
CA GLN A 96 25.53 7.35 -23.43
C GLN A 96 25.21 8.43 -22.38
N ASN A 97 25.72 9.65 -22.55
CA ASN A 97 25.44 10.74 -21.62
C ASN A 97 23.94 11.08 -21.59
N LYS A 98 23.24 11.02 -22.74
CA LYS A 98 21.77 11.20 -22.78
C LYS A 98 21.01 10.07 -22.06
N VAL A 99 21.48 8.82 -22.13
CA VAL A 99 20.88 7.72 -21.34
C VAL A 99 21.12 7.94 -19.85
N ASN A 100 22.33 8.38 -19.47
CA ASN A 100 22.67 8.70 -18.08
C ASN A 100 21.81 9.85 -17.53
N ASP A 101 21.71 10.96 -18.27
CA ASP A 101 20.81 12.09 -18.01
C ASP A 101 19.36 11.63 -17.77
N VAL A 102 18.86 10.70 -18.59
CA VAL A 102 17.49 10.18 -18.46
C VAL A 102 17.32 9.41 -17.16
N LEU A 103 18.26 8.51 -16.84
CA LEU A 103 18.24 7.75 -15.60
C LEU A 103 18.39 8.66 -14.37
N GLU A 104 19.29 9.63 -14.41
CA GLU A 104 19.52 10.57 -13.31
C GLU A 104 18.29 11.44 -13.04
N ARG A 105 17.66 12.00 -14.09
CA ARG A 105 16.41 12.77 -13.93
C ARG A 105 15.30 11.89 -13.35
N ALA A 106 15.12 10.67 -13.86
CA ALA A 106 14.09 9.75 -13.37
C ALA A 106 14.31 9.39 -11.89
N LYS A 107 15.57 9.15 -11.48
CA LYS A 107 15.96 8.96 -10.07
C LYS A 107 15.69 10.19 -9.22
N SER A 108 16.07 11.38 -9.69
CA SER A 108 15.89 12.63 -8.93
C SER A 108 14.43 13.02 -8.70
N SER A 109 13.53 12.57 -9.59
CA SER A 109 12.08 12.74 -9.43
C SER A 109 11.42 11.64 -8.59
N PHE A 110 12.13 10.57 -8.23
CA PHE A 110 11.56 9.45 -7.50
C PHE A 110 11.59 9.70 -5.99
N VAL A 111 10.42 9.61 -5.34
CA VAL A 111 10.29 9.74 -3.89
C VAL A 111 10.09 8.35 -3.30
N GLU A 112 11.00 7.93 -2.43
CA GLU A 112 10.93 6.63 -1.74
C GLU A 112 9.94 6.68 -0.56
N ASP A 113 9.12 5.65 -0.39
CA ASP A 113 8.43 5.39 0.87
C ASP A 113 9.07 4.19 1.59
N TYR A 114 9.94 4.48 2.54
CA TYR A 114 10.66 3.47 3.33
C TYR A 114 9.77 2.66 4.29
N ASN A 115 8.49 3.02 4.47
CA ASN A 115 7.51 2.21 5.20
C ASN A 115 7.02 1.00 4.39
N GLN A 116 7.26 1.00 3.07
CA GLN A 116 6.89 -0.07 2.15
C GLN A 116 8.13 -0.79 1.63
N LEU A 117 7.95 -2.00 1.08
CA LEU A 117 9.02 -2.70 0.36
C LEU A 117 9.46 -1.82 -0.82
N LEU A 118 10.71 -1.37 -0.83
CA LEU A 118 11.20 -0.48 -1.87
C LEU A 118 11.14 -1.17 -3.24
N PRO A 119 10.72 -0.47 -4.31
CA PRO A 119 10.83 -1.01 -5.65
C PRO A 119 12.31 -1.28 -5.98
N PHE A 120 12.59 -2.32 -6.75
CA PHE A 120 13.97 -2.72 -7.02
C PHE A 120 14.83 -1.58 -7.58
N TYR A 121 14.25 -0.73 -8.44
CA TYR A 121 14.87 0.49 -8.97
C TYR A 121 14.25 1.74 -8.34
N ASN A 122 15.07 2.78 -8.13
CA ASN A 122 14.68 4.12 -7.73
C ASN A 122 14.13 4.96 -8.91
N TYR A 123 13.26 4.38 -9.72
CA TYR A 123 12.52 5.07 -10.79
C TYR A 123 11.34 4.18 -11.24
N THR A 124 10.24 4.79 -11.67
CA THR A 124 9.15 4.05 -12.33
C THR A 124 9.40 3.91 -13.83
N LYS A 125 8.63 3.05 -14.51
CA LYS A 125 8.66 2.98 -15.98
C LYS A 125 8.06 4.26 -16.60
N GLU A 126 7.18 4.93 -15.87
CA GLU A 126 6.51 6.16 -16.25
C GLU A 126 7.49 7.33 -16.25
N ASP A 127 8.40 7.40 -15.28
CA ASP A 127 9.44 8.44 -15.18
C ASP A 127 10.45 8.38 -16.33
N LEU A 128 10.75 7.17 -16.81
CA LEU A 128 11.55 6.96 -18.02
C LEU A 128 10.76 7.37 -19.28
N TYR A 129 9.50 6.95 -19.39
CA TYR A 129 8.66 7.24 -20.56
C TYR A 129 8.36 8.74 -20.73
N LYS A 130 8.26 9.51 -19.63
CA LYS A 130 8.20 10.99 -19.65
C LYS A 130 9.36 11.62 -20.45
N GLN A 131 10.49 10.93 -20.57
CA GLN A 131 11.69 11.41 -21.28
C GLN A 131 11.90 10.78 -22.67
N LYS A 132 10.83 10.24 -23.29
CA LYS A 132 10.89 9.60 -24.62
C LYS A 132 11.63 10.41 -25.68
N GLU A 133 11.51 11.75 -25.71
CA GLU A 133 12.20 12.60 -26.68
C GLU A 133 13.74 12.57 -26.55
N GLN A 134 14.24 12.39 -25.32
CA GLN A 134 15.68 12.20 -25.09
C GLN A 134 16.11 10.81 -25.54
N LEU A 135 15.29 9.78 -25.34
CA LEU A 135 15.51 8.43 -25.86
C LEU A 135 15.44 8.38 -27.39
N ASP A 136 14.54 9.11 -28.03
CA ASP A 136 14.47 9.27 -29.49
C ASP A 136 15.75 9.94 -30.03
N SER A 137 16.29 10.92 -29.28
CA SER A 137 17.60 11.53 -29.59
C SER A 137 18.76 10.54 -29.44
N VAL A 138 18.69 9.58 -28.51
CA VAL A 138 19.64 8.47 -28.38
C VAL A 138 19.51 7.52 -29.57
N LEU A 139 18.29 7.09 -29.91
CA LEU A 139 18.02 6.21 -31.05
C LEU A 139 18.51 6.83 -32.37
N TYR A 140 18.22 8.12 -32.60
CA TYR A 140 18.74 8.87 -33.75
C TYR A 140 20.26 8.89 -33.80
N LYS A 141 20.93 9.13 -32.66
CA LYS A 141 22.40 9.12 -32.58
C LYS A 141 22.99 7.75 -32.82
N CYS A 142 22.39 6.69 -32.30
CA CYS A 142 22.85 5.32 -32.56
C CYS A 142 22.70 4.97 -34.04
N THR A 143 21.51 5.23 -34.60
CA THR A 143 21.22 5.02 -36.03
C THR A 143 22.17 5.81 -36.93
N ALA A 144 22.36 7.10 -36.69
CA ALA A 144 23.27 7.93 -37.47
C ALA A 144 24.74 7.50 -37.31
N GLY A 145 25.16 7.12 -36.10
CA GLY A 145 26.50 6.59 -35.85
C GLY A 145 26.78 5.28 -36.57
N ILE A 146 25.78 4.39 -36.69
CA ILE A 146 25.88 3.13 -37.44
C ILE A 146 25.91 3.42 -38.96
N LEU A 147 24.94 4.21 -39.47
CA LEU A 147 24.74 4.39 -40.91
C LEU A 147 25.76 5.31 -41.61
N LEU A 148 26.32 6.28 -40.89
CA LEU A 148 27.24 7.29 -41.45
C LEU A 148 28.72 6.92 -41.30
N HIS A 149 29.05 5.73 -40.80
CA HIS A 149 30.41 5.27 -40.54
C HIS A 149 30.74 3.91 -41.16
N ASP A 150 32.04 3.58 -41.20
CA ASP A 150 32.54 2.27 -41.64
C ASP A 150 32.22 1.23 -40.54
N LEU A 151 31.48 0.15 -40.86
CA LEU A 151 30.96 -0.78 -39.85
C LEU A 151 32.05 -1.62 -39.14
N ARG A 152 33.32 -1.49 -39.55
CA ARG A 152 34.48 -2.13 -38.89
C ARG A 152 35.11 -1.26 -37.79
N ASN A 153 34.55 -0.08 -37.51
CA ASN A 153 34.98 0.76 -36.39
C ASN A 153 34.66 0.08 -35.04
N ALA A 154 35.30 0.50 -33.97
CA ALA A 154 35.30 -0.21 -32.68
C ALA A 154 34.08 0.06 -31.77
N TRP A 155 33.06 0.78 -32.25
CA TRP A 155 31.93 1.25 -31.43
C TRP A 155 30.56 0.82 -31.98
N VAL A 156 30.51 -0.04 -33.00
CA VAL A 156 29.23 -0.37 -33.66
C VAL A 156 28.37 -1.23 -32.75
N ASP A 157 28.96 -2.23 -32.09
CA ASP A 157 28.32 -3.05 -31.07
C ASP A 157 27.82 -2.22 -29.88
N ASP A 158 28.62 -1.26 -29.43
CA ASP A 158 28.26 -0.31 -28.37
C ASP A 158 27.07 0.61 -28.76
N LEU A 159 26.97 1.03 -30.03
CA LEU A 159 25.82 1.78 -30.54
C LEU A 159 24.56 0.91 -30.63
N TYR A 160 24.67 -0.38 -31.00
CA TYR A 160 23.55 -1.32 -30.92
C TYR A 160 23.13 -1.58 -29.47
N LEU A 161 24.08 -1.70 -28.54
CA LEU A 161 23.82 -1.87 -27.10
C LEU A 161 23.03 -0.67 -26.54
N LEU A 162 23.48 0.56 -26.81
CA LEU A 162 22.76 1.79 -26.44
C LEU A 162 21.38 1.89 -27.11
N MET A 163 21.25 1.49 -28.37
CA MET A 163 19.98 1.49 -29.07
C MET A 163 18.97 0.52 -28.42
N GLY A 164 19.41 -0.68 -28.04
CA GLY A 164 18.57 -1.62 -27.30
C GLY A 164 18.17 -1.11 -25.91
N GLN A 165 19.10 -0.47 -25.18
CA GLN A 165 18.79 0.17 -23.89
C GLN A 165 17.76 1.30 -24.05
N ALA A 166 17.89 2.12 -25.09
CA ALA A 166 16.94 3.19 -25.37
C ALA A 166 15.55 2.66 -25.71
N TYR A 167 15.43 1.59 -26.52
CA TYR A 167 14.15 0.92 -26.76
C TYR A 167 13.55 0.34 -25.47
N LEU A 168 14.36 -0.34 -24.63
CA LEU A 168 13.92 -0.88 -23.33
C LEU A 168 13.33 0.22 -22.45
N TYR A 169 14.02 1.35 -22.30
CA TYR A 169 13.57 2.48 -21.48
C TYR A 169 12.38 3.24 -22.11
N ARG A 170 12.21 3.18 -23.44
CA ARG A 170 11.04 3.70 -24.16
C ARG A 170 9.82 2.78 -24.06
N LYS A 171 9.97 1.59 -23.44
CA LYS A 171 8.99 0.48 -23.32
C LYS A 171 8.77 -0.34 -24.60
N ASP A 172 9.61 -0.18 -25.62
CA ASP A 172 9.54 -0.95 -26.87
C ASP A 172 10.32 -2.27 -26.72
N TYR A 173 9.80 -3.16 -25.88
CA TYR A 173 10.53 -4.37 -25.48
C TYR A 173 10.85 -5.31 -26.65
N ASP A 174 9.99 -5.38 -27.67
CA ASP A 174 10.24 -6.23 -28.84
C ASP A 174 11.40 -5.70 -29.69
N SER A 175 11.47 -4.37 -29.89
CA SER A 175 12.61 -3.73 -30.55
C SER A 175 13.89 -3.88 -29.74
N ALA A 176 13.82 -3.74 -28.42
CA ALA A 176 14.96 -4.00 -27.53
C ALA A 176 15.45 -5.45 -27.64
N ALA A 177 14.54 -6.43 -27.58
CA ALA A 177 14.84 -7.86 -27.69
C ALA A 177 15.47 -8.19 -29.05
N GLN A 178 14.91 -7.68 -30.16
CA GLN A 178 15.46 -7.85 -31.51
C GLN A 178 16.85 -7.24 -31.63
N VAL A 179 17.07 -6.02 -31.11
CA VAL A 179 18.38 -5.35 -31.15
C VAL A 179 19.42 -6.11 -30.33
N PHE A 180 19.08 -6.59 -29.13
CA PHE A 180 19.99 -7.42 -28.34
C PHE A 180 20.22 -8.80 -28.95
N GLN A 181 19.22 -9.42 -29.59
CA GLN A 181 19.40 -10.68 -30.32
C GLN A 181 20.32 -10.50 -31.53
N TYR A 182 20.11 -9.44 -32.31
CA TYR A 182 20.98 -9.05 -33.42
C TYR A 182 22.41 -8.77 -32.96
N LEU A 183 22.61 -8.00 -31.89
CA LEU A 183 23.90 -7.75 -31.27
C LEU A 183 24.60 -9.06 -30.85
N ASN A 184 23.86 -10.00 -30.24
CA ASN A 184 24.37 -11.31 -29.86
C ASN A 184 24.71 -12.23 -31.04
N TYR A 185 24.07 -12.03 -32.20
CA TYR A 185 24.28 -12.78 -33.43
C TYR A 185 25.38 -12.17 -34.32
N ALA A 186 25.20 -10.94 -34.78
CA ALA A 186 26.04 -10.30 -35.80
C ALA A 186 27.51 -10.10 -35.38
N PHE A 187 27.75 -9.98 -34.05
CA PHE A 187 29.07 -9.81 -33.46
C PHE A 187 29.62 -11.11 -32.83
N ALA A 188 28.98 -12.27 -33.07
CA ALA A 188 29.54 -13.56 -32.69
C ALA A 188 30.85 -13.85 -33.45
N PRO A 189 31.75 -14.69 -32.89
CA PRO A 189 32.90 -15.20 -33.64
C PRO A 189 32.46 -15.91 -34.93
N LYS A 190 33.22 -15.70 -36.01
CA LYS A 190 33.00 -16.31 -37.33
C LYS A 190 34.24 -17.09 -37.74
N GLU A 191 34.03 -18.22 -38.41
CA GLU A 191 35.10 -19.07 -38.98
C GLU A 191 35.04 -18.96 -40.50
N ASP A 192 36.15 -18.56 -41.12
CA ASP A 192 36.27 -18.26 -42.56
C ASP A 192 35.16 -17.37 -43.17
N GLY A 193 34.53 -16.54 -42.33
CA GLY A 193 33.44 -15.63 -42.69
C GLY A 193 32.04 -16.21 -42.50
N TYR A 194 31.92 -17.50 -42.20
CA TYR A 194 30.66 -18.17 -41.89
C TYR A 194 30.23 -17.96 -40.42
N ASP A 195 28.93 -17.87 -40.20
CA ASP A 195 28.34 -17.70 -38.87
C ASP A 195 28.35 -19.03 -38.10
N LEU A 196 29.05 -19.08 -36.96
CA LEU A 196 29.06 -20.24 -36.08
C LEU A 196 27.76 -20.30 -35.25
N PRO A 197 27.04 -21.44 -35.20
CA PRO A 197 25.84 -21.56 -34.38
C PRO A 197 26.17 -21.42 -32.89
N ILE A 198 25.60 -20.42 -32.22
CA ILE A 198 25.92 -20.08 -30.82
C ILE A 198 25.52 -21.22 -29.89
N GLY A 199 26.45 -21.72 -29.08
CA GLY A 199 26.22 -22.83 -28.15
C GLY A 199 26.21 -24.21 -28.83
N SER A 200 26.71 -24.33 -30.05
CA SER A 200 26.97 -25.61 -30.71
C SER A 200 28.41 -26.09 -30.48
N ASN A 201 28.66 -27.39 -30.70
CA ASN A 201 30.01 -27.96 -30.67
C ASN A 201 31.01 -27.22 -31.58
N SER A 202 30.55 -26.67 -32.70
CA SER A 202 31.37 -25.86 -33.62
C SER A 202 31.74 -24.48 -33.06
N SER A 203 31.00 -23.98 -32.07
CA SER A 203 31.31 -22.73 -31.35
C SER A 203 32.15 -22.94 -30.07
N ASN A 204 32.37 -24.19 -29.66
CA ASN A 204 33.07 -24.51 -28.42
C ASN A 204 34.57 -24.20 -28.54
N THR A 205 35.07 -23.31 -27.67
CA THR A 205 36.52 -23.08 -27.58
C THR A 205 37.15 -24.24 -26.83
N ASN A 206 37.99 -25.03 -27.49
CA ASN A 206 38.67 -26.20 -26.92
C ASN A 206 37.72 -27.27 -26.31
N GLY A 207 36.51 -27.40 -26.85
CA GLY A 207 35.50 -28.36 -26.36
C GLY A 207 34.64 -27.87 -25.18
N GLU A 208 34.90 -26.68 -24.63
CA GLU A 208 34.05 -26.07 -23.60
C GLU A 208 32.81 -25.39 -24.22
N PHE A 209 31.62 -25.69 -23.71
CA PHE A 209 30.38 -25.00 -24.07
C PHE A 209 30.45 -23.53 -23.67
N THR A 210 30.25 -22.63 -24.64
CA THR A 210 30.34 -21.18 -24.46
C THR A 210 29.36 -20.47 -25.40
N VAL A 211 28.63 -19.48 -24.89
CA VAL A 211 27.75 -18.61 -25.69
C VAL A 211 28.28 -17.18 -25.78
N VAL A 212 29.07 -16.77 -24.78
CA VAL A 212 29.73 -15.46 -24.73
C VAL A 212 30.99 -15.41 -25.59
N THR A 213 31.45 -14.20 -25.90
CA THR A 213 32.74 -13.97 -26.55
C THR A 213 33.82 -13.86 -25.48
N LYS A 214 34.81 -14.75 -25.52
CA LYS A 214 35.95 -14.77 -24.57
C LYS A 214 36.73 -13.44 -24.62
N GLU A 215 36.66 -12.67 -23.52
CA GLU A 215 37.39 -11.41 -23.39
C GLU A 215 38.88 -11.65 -23.09
N ASN A 216 39.76 -10.81 -23.66
CA ASN A 216 41.20 -10.99 -23.47
C ASN A 216 41.64 -10.45 -22.10
N SER A 217 42.36 -11.28 -21.33
CA SER A 217 42.79 -10.94 -19.97
C SER A 217 44.00 -10.00 -19.88
N SER A 218 44.73 -9.78 -20.97
CA SER A 218 45.98 -8.99 -21.01
C SER A 218 45.76 -7.52 -20.63
N LEU A 219 46.59 -7.01 -19.72
CA LEU A 219 46.57 -5.61 -19.26
C LEU A 219 46.69 -4.63 -20.44
N TRP A 220 47.57 -4.90 -21.40
CA TRP A 220 47.73 -4.04 -22.57
C TRP A 220 46.47 -3.94 -23.41
N LYS A 221 45.76 -5.05 -23.65
CA LYS A 221 44.49 -5.04 -24.40
C LYS A 221 43.34 -4.42 -23.61
N LYS A 222 43.31 -4.57 -22.29
CA LYS A 222 42.33 -3.88 -21.42
C LYS A 222 42.48 -2.35 -21.45
N ILE A 223 43.68 -1.85 -21.74
CA ILE A 223 43.96 -0.41 -21.88
C ILE A 223 43.77 0.06 -23.34
N SER A 224 44.04 -0.81 -24.33
CA SER A 224 44.01 -0.45 -25.76
C SER A 224 42.73 -0.83 -26.52
N SER A 225 41.74 -1.46 -25.89
CA SER A 225 40.47 -1.85 -26.51
C SER A 225 39.29 -1.85 -25.54
N THR A 226 38.13 -1.41 -26.02
CA THR A 226 36.85 -1.58 -25.35
C THR A 226 36.49 -3.07 -25.26
N PRO A 227 35.93 -3.54 -24.12
CA PRO A 227 35.29 -4.85 -24.08
C PRO A 227 34.11 -4.89 -25.06
N PRO A 228 33.82 -6.04 -25.70
CA PRO A 228 32.74 -6.13 -26.69
C PRO A 228 31.37 -5.96 -26.04
N GLY A 229 30.55 -5.06 -26.59
CA GLY A 229 29.18 -4.81 -26.14
C GLY A 229 28.26 -6.03 -26.26
N ARG A 230 28.64 -7.01 -27.09
CA ARG A 230 27.95 -8.31 -27.23
C ARG A 230 27.68 -9.01 -25.89
N ASN A 231 28.68 -9.13 -25.02
CA ASN A 231 28.53 -9.86 -23.76
C ASN A 231 27.52 -9.17 -22.82
N GLU A 232 27.45 -7.85 -22.88
CA GLU A 232 26.44 -7.05 -22.17
C GLU A 232 25.05 -7.15 -22.82
N GLY A 233 24.99 -7.33 -24.14
CA GLY A 233 23.76 -7.59 -24.89
C GLY A 233 22.95 -8.78 -24.35
N PHE A 234 23.61 -9.86 -23.89
CA PHE A 234 22.93 -10.96 -23.18
C PHE A 234 22.29 -10.51 -21.85
N LEU A 235 22.97 -9.67 -21.07
CA LEU A 235 22.44 -9.15 -19.79
C LEU A 235 21.27 -8.19 -20.01
N TRP A 236 21.33 -7.34 -21.03
CA TRP A 236 20.20 -6.47 -21.36
C TRP A 236 19.04 -7.22 -22.00
N ARG A 237 19.29 -8.34 -22.69
CA ARG A 237 18.24 -9.28 -23.11
C ARG A 237 17.55 -9.95 -21.90
N ILE A 238 18.29 -10.37 -20.87
CA ILE A 238 17.70 -10.83 -19.60
C ILE A 238 16.81 -9.72 -18.99
N ARG A 239 17.33 -8.49 -18.89
CA ARG A 239 16.57 -7.32 -18.39
C ARG A 239 15.27 -7.14 -19.17
N THR A 240 15.32 -7.25 -20.49
CA THR A 240 14.14 -7.16 -21.39
C THR A 240 13.12 -8.27 -21.11
N TYR A 241 13.57 -9.53 -20.97
CA TYR A 241 12.67 -10.64 -20.63
C TYR A 241 11.98 -10.47 -19.28
N ILE A 242 12.68 -9.97 -18.26
CA ILE A 242 12.06 -9.67 -16.96
C ILE A 242 11.01 -8.55 -17.11
N GLU A 243 11.27 -7.52 -17.92
CA GLU A 243 10.31 -6.44 -18.15
C GLU A 243 9.08 -6.84 -18.99
N GLN A 244 9.22 -7.86 -19.85
CA GLN A 244 8.14 -8.54 -20.58
C GLN A 244 7.41 -9.61 -19.75
N ASN A 245 7.76 -9.79 -18.46
CA ASN A 245 7.26 -10.85 -17.59
C ASN A 245 7.58 -12.29 -18.08
N GLN A 246 8.57 -12.45 -18.97
CA GLN A 246 9.05 -13.74 -19.47
C GLN A 246 10.12 -14.32 -18.54
N LEU A 247 9.75 -14.56 -17.26
CA LEU A 247 10.70 -14.97 -16.22
C LEU A 247 11.43 -16.29 -16.55
N ALA A 248 10.76 -17.26 -17.21
CA ALA A 248 11.40 -18.50 -17.66
C ALA A 248 12.57 -18.25 -18.63
N ASN A 249 12.37 -17.38 -19.63
CA ASN A 249 13.43 -16.99 -20.58
C ASN A 249 14.58 -16.24 -19.88
N ALA A 250 14.25 -15.38 -18.91
CA ALA A 250 15.23 -14.68 -18.09
C ALA A 250 16.07 -15.67 -17.26
N PHE A 251 15.44 -16.57 -16.50
CA PHE A 251 16.13 -17.54 -15.65
C PHE A 251 16.95 -18.55 -16.46
N GLY A 252 16.43 -19.03 -17.60
CA GLY A 252 17.18 -19.91 -18.50
C GLY A 252 18.47 -19.25 -19.00
N LEU A 253 18.39 -17.99 -19.46
CA LEU A 253 19.58 -17.25 -19.91
C LEU A 253 20.52 -16.88 -18.74
N ILE A 254 20.00 -16.58 -17.55
CA ILE A 254 20.82 -16.40 -16.33
C ILE A 254 21.58 -17.69 -16.01
N ALA A 255 20.94 -18.85 -16.08
CA ALA A 255 21.58 -20.14 -15.80
C ALA A 255 22.72 -20.43 -16.77
N ILE A 256 22.46 -20.29 -18.08
CA ILE A 256 23.46 -20.46 -19.15
C ILE A 256 24.69 -19.58 -18.91
N LEU A 257 24.50 -18.26 -18.69
CA LEU A 257 25.62 -17.33 -18.48
C LEU A 257 26.38 -17.58 -17.17
N ARG A 258 25.76 -18.18 -16.16
CA ARG A 258 26.42 -18.54 -14.90
C ARG A 258 27.23 -19.84 -14.99
N SER A 259 26.85 -20.75 -15.89
CA SER A 259 27.61 -21.96 -16.20
C SER A 259 28.72 -21.75 -17.24
N ASP A 260 28.68 -20.66 -18.01
CA ASP A 260 29.63 -20.36 -19.08
C ASP A 260 31.04 -20.06 -18.50
N PRO A 261 32.07 -20.87 -18.79
CA PRO A 261 33.42 -20.71 -18.23
C PRO A 261 34.15 -19.46 -18.75
N ASN A 262 33.70 -18.90 -19.88
CA ASN A 262 34.27 -17.69 -20.46
C ASN A 262 33.51 -16.42 -20.05
N PHE A 263 32.49 -16.50 -19.17
CA PHE A 263 31.71 -15.34 -18.74
C PHE A 263 32.60 -14.25 -18.08
N PRO A 264 32.57 -12.99 -18.56
CA PRO A 264 33.47 -11.96 -18.07
C PRO A 264 33.24 -11.61 -16.60
N LYS A 265 34.28 -11.74 -15.76
CA LYS A 265 34.19 -11.43 -14.32
C LYS A 265 33.69 -10.00 -14.02
N ARG A 266 33.98 -9.03 -14.90
CA ARG A 266 33.50 -7.64 -14.81
C ARG A 266 31.96 -7.52 -14.89
N LEU A 267 31.30 -8.50 -15.50
CA LEU A 267 29.85 -8.52 -15.73
C LEU A 267 29.08 -9.31 -14.65
N LEU A 268 29.79 -9.98 -13.73
CA LEU A 268 29.15 -10.73 -12.64
C LEU A 268 28.24 -9.85 -11.75
N PRO A 269 28.59 -8.60 -11.38
CA PRO A 269 27.69 -7.75 -10.60
C PRO A 269 26.37 -7.46 -11.31
N GLN A 270 26.38 -7.24 -12.63
CA GLN A 270 25.16 -6.99 -13.42
C GLN A 270 24.36 -8.27 -13.69
N LEU A 271 25.02 -9.43 -13.82
CA LEU A 271 24.34 -10.72 -13.87
C LEU A 271 23.64 -11.03 -12.53
N ASN A 272 24.28 -10.69 -11.41
CA ASN A 272 23.67 -10.77 -10.07
C ASN A 272 22.52 -9.75 -9.90
N GLU A 273 22.64 -8.52 -10.43
CA GLU A 273 21.55 -7.53 -10.44
C GLU A 273 20.31 -8.09 -11.16
N ASN A 274 20.50 -8.59 -12.39
CA ASN A 274 19.42 -9.19 -13.16
C ASN A 274 18.80 -10.41 -12.48
N ALA A 275 19.61 -11.29 -11.87
CA ALA A 275 19.11 -12.43 -11.11
C ALA A 275 18.30 -11.97 -9.89
N ALA A 276 18.80 -10.98 -9.15
CA ALA A 276 18.09 -10.39 -8.02
C ALA A 276 16.75 -9.77 -8.44
N TYR A 277 16.71 -9.08 -9.59
CA TYR A 277 15.50 -8.48 -10.13
C TYR A 277 14.48 -9.53 -10.60
N ALA A 278 14.94 -10.62 -11.23
CA ALA A 278 14.08 -11.75 -11.62
C ALA A 278 13.43 -12.41 -10.39
N PHE A 279 14.22 -12.74 -9.35
CA PHE A 279 13.69 -13.28 -8.09
C PHE A 279 12.79 -12.28 -7.35
N TYR A 280 13.08 -10.98 -7.40
CA TYR A 280 12.22 -9.94 -6.83
C TYR A 280 10.85 -9.90 -7.53
N LYS A 281 10.81 -10.06 -8.86
CA LYS A 281 9.58 -10.13 -9.66
C LYS A 281 8.79 -11.42 -9.45
N GLU A 282 9.47 -12.53 -9.21
CA GLU A 282 8.86 -13.82 -8.87
C GLU A 282 8.25 -13.84 -7.45
N GLY A 283 8.72 -12.99 -6.54
CA GLY A 283 8.38 -13.02 -5.10
C GLY A 283 9.34 -13.83 -4.23
N SER A 284 10.39 -14.41 -4.84
CA SER A 284 11.44 -15.20 -4.19
C SER A 284 12.45 -14.32 -3.42
N TYR A 285 11.98 -13.60 -2.41
CA TYR A 285 12.72 -12.51 -1.75
C TYR A 285 14.07 -12.91 -1.12
N ASP A 286 14.22 -14.14 -0.61
CA ASP A 286 15.50 -14.62 -0.07
C ASP A 286 16.57 -14.73 -1.17
N SER A 287 16.23 -15.34 -2.30
CA SER A 287 17.11 -15.37 -3.48
C SER A 287 17.38 -13.95 -3.98
N ALA A 288 16.36 -13.09 -4.05
CA ALA A 288 16.51 -11.70 -4.46
C ALA A 288 17.54 -10.95 -3.59
N ALA A 289 17.42 -11.04 -2.25
CA ALA A 289 18.37 -10.45 -1.32
C ALA A 289 19.79 -11.01 -1.48
N ARG A 290 19.92 -12.34 -1.62
CA ARG A 290 21.22 -13.02 -1.77
C ARG A 290 21.95 -12.63 -3.06
N TYR A 291 21.25 -12.40 -4.16
CA TYR A 291 21.88 -11.89 -5.39
C TYR A 291 22.07 -10.37 -5.37
N LEU A 292 21.18 -9.59 -4.74
CA LEU A 292 21.31 -8.13 -4.63
C LEU A 292 22.56 -7.73 -3.85
N VAL A 293 22.88 -8.44 -2.75
CA VAL A 293 24.13 -8.24 -2.00
C VAL A 293 25.37 -8.52 -2.85
N LYS A 294 25.31 -9.48 -3.78
CA LYS A 294 26.38 -9.78 -4.75
C LYS A 294 26.42 -8.83 -5.96
N ALA A 295 25.44 -7.93 -6.07
CA ALA A 295 25.35 -6.93 -7.12
C ALA A 295 25.85 -5.55 -6.68
N LEU A 296 26.12 -5.33 -5.38
CA LEU A 296 26.38 -4.00 -4.79
C LEU A 296 27.51 -3.18 -5.45
N ASP A 297 28.47 -3.82 -6.12
CA ASP A 297 29.54 -3.14 -6.86
C ASP A 297 29.05 -2.51 -8.18
N ARG A 298 27.79 -2.75 -8.56
CA ARG A 298 27.13 -2.14 -9.73
C ARG A 298 26.45 -0.79 -9.42
N ALA A 299 26.26 -0.47 -8.13
CA ALA A 299 25.68 0.78 -7.67
C ALA A 299 26.55 1.99 -8.07
N VAL A 300 25.91 3.05 -8.60
CA VAL A 300 26.63 4.21 -9.18
C VAL A 300 27.15 5.17 -8.11
N SER A 301 26.44 5.26 -6.98
CA SER A 301 26.78 6.14 -5.86
C SER A 301 26.73 5.40 -4.52
N ALA A 302 27.31 6.01 -3.47
CA ALA A 302 27.18 5.52 -2.11
C ALA A 302 25.70 5.42 -1.67
N GLN A 303 24.86 6.37 -2.11
CA GLN A 303 23.43 6.37 -1.85
C GLN A 303 22.68 5.24 -2.57
N ASP A 304 22.97 4.97 -3.85
CA ASP A 304 22.42 3.81 -4.56
C ASP A 304 22.80 2.51 -3.83
N LYS A 305 24.05 2.40 -3.35
CA LYS A 305 24.55 1.24 -2.60
C LYS A 305 23.84 1.09 -1.25
N ALA A 306 23.66 2.18 -0.52
CA ALA A 306 22.92 2.22 0.74
C ALA A 306 21.46 1.76 0.53
N ARG A 307 20.80 2.29 -0.50
CA ARG A 307 19.44 1.90 -0.89
C ARG A 307 19.34 0.39 -1.20
N TRP A 308 20.28 -0.16 -1.96
CA TRP A 308 20.29 -1.60 -2.27
C TRP A 308 20.54 -2.46 -1.03
N GLN A 309 21.36 -1.99 -0.08
CA GLN A 309 21.54 -2.63 1.22
C GLN A 309 20.27 -2.56 2.08
N PHE A 310 19.55 -1.44 2.07
CA PHE A 310 18.26 -1.29 2.75
C PHE A 310 17.20 -2.25 2.16
N LEU A 311 17.08 -2.29 0.83
CA LEU A 311 16.19 -3.24 0.14
C LEU A 311 16.55 -4.69 0.46
N ALA A 312 17.85 -5.05 0.47
CA ALA A 312 18.28 -6.38 0.92
C ALA A 312 17.86 -6.66 2.38
N GLY A 313 17.93 -5.65 3.26
CA GLY A 313 17.41 -5.71 4.63
C GLY A 313 15.91 -6.00 4.69
N GLN A 314 15.11 -5.31 3.88
CA GLN A 314 13.67 -5.54 3.78
C GLN A 314 13.35 -6.94 3.25
N LEU A 315 14.04 -7.40 2.21
CA LEU A 315 13.84 -8.73 1.63
C LEU A 315 14.23 -9.86 2.60
N TYR A 316 15.29 -9.68 3.40
CA TYR A 316 15.61 -10.61 4.49
C TYR A 316 14.60 -10.54 5.65
N THR A 317 14.04 -9.35 5.95
CA THR A 317 12.96 -9.19 6.93
C THR A 317 11.71 -9.99 6.51
N GLN A 318 11.29 -9.86 5.25
CA GLN A 318 10.15 -10.60 4.67
C GLN A 318 10.34 -12.13 4.66
N THR A 319 11.57 -12.61 4.86
CA THR A 319 11.91 -14.05 4.88
C THR A 319 12.40 -14.53 6.26
N ASN A 320 12.16 -13.74 7.31
CA ASN A 320 12.52 -14.02 8.72
C ASN A 320 14.03 -14.30 8.92
N LYS A 321 14.88 -13.68 8.11
CA LYS A 321 16.36 -13.81 8.19
C LYS A 321 16.98 -12.65 8.95
N ASP A 322 16.48 -12.45 10.16
CA ASP A 322 16.68 -11.24 10.96
C ASP A 322 18.14 -10.82 11.13
N SER A 323 19.07 -11.77 11.34
CA SER A 323 20.50 -11.48 11.46
C SER A 323 21.10 -10.90 10.17
N LEU A 324 20.69 -11.41 9.00
CA LEU A 324 21.11 -10.88 7.70
C LEU A 324 20.41 -9.55 7.39
N ALA A 325 19.15 -9.38 7.82
CA ALA A 325 18.42 -8.14 7.70
C ALA A 325 19.08 -7.01 8.50
N VAL A 326 19.37 -7.24 9.79
CA VAL A 326 20.10 -6.30 10.65
C VAL A 326 21.48 -5.97 10.08
N GLN A 327 22.23 -6.98 9.60
CA GLN A 327 23.52 -6.74 8.95
C GLN A 327 23.38 -5.83 7.73
N ALA A 328 22.38 -6.07 6.87
CA ALA A 328 22.15 -5.27 5.67
C ALA A 328 21.74 -3.81 6.00
N TYR A 329 20.84 -3.61 6.97
CA TYR A 329 20.49 -2.27 7.47
C TYR A 329 21.67 -1.53 8.11
N LEU A 330 22.53 -2.21 8.87
CA LEU A 330 23.74 -1.62 9.43
C LEU A 330 24.76 -1.21 8.35
N GLN A 331 24.85 -1.93 7.23
CA GLN A 331 25.67 -1.52 6.09
C GLN A 331 25.05 -0.35 5.32
N SER A 332 23.72 -0.32 5.21
CA SER A 332 22.97 0.83 4.66
C SER A 332 23.27 2.10 5.46
N ILE A 333 23.19 2.06 6.79
CA ILE A 333 23.51 3.18 7.69
C ILE A 333 24.95 3.68 7.50
N LYS A 334 25.90 2.79 7.21
CA LYS A 334 27.31 3.18 6.96
C LYS A 334 27.53 3.82 5.58
N SER A 335 26.66 3.54 4.62
CA SER A 335 26.82 3.95 3.22
C SER A 335 25.92 5.14 2.85
N THR A 336 24.88 5.42 3.63
CA THR A 336 23.86 6.44 3.32
C THR A 336 24.37 7.86 3.47
N THR A 337 23.91 8.72 2.56
CA THR A 337 23.94 10.17 2.70
C THR A 337 22.55 10.77 2.92
N ASP A 338 21.48 9.99 2.74
CA ASP A 338 20.11 10.34 3.08
C ASP A 338 19.83 10.10 4.58
N PRO A 339 19.51 11.15 5.36
CA PRO A 339 19.10 11.03 6.76
C PRO A 339 17.83 10.19 6.96
N THR A 340 16.92 10.20 5.98
CA THR A 340 15.64 9.51 6.03
C THR A 340 15.85 8.00 6.03
N LEU A 341 16.63 7.49 5.06
CA LEU A 341 17.07 6.09 5.02
C LEU A 341 17.75 5.65 6.33
N GLU A 342 18.56 6.52 6.95
CA GLU A 342 19.21 6.22 8.25
C GLU A 342 18.17 5.98 9.35
N VAL A 343 17.16 6.86 9.48
CA VAL A 343 16.10 6.74 10.49
C VAL A 343 15.30 5.45 10.30
N TYR A 344 14.87 5.16 9.07
CA TYR A 344 14.09 3.95 8.79
C TYR A 344 14.91 2.66 8.97
N ALA A 345 16.21 2.68 8.66
CA ALA A 345 17.09 1.53 8.92
C ALA A 345 17.23 1.24 10.42
N ARG A 346 17.33 2.29 11.25
CA ARG A 346 17.37 2.17 12.73
C ARG A 346 16.03 1.67 13.30
N LEU A 347 14.92 2.13 12.75
CA LEU A 347 13.58 1.65 13.10
C LEU A 347 13.42 0.15 12.78
N ALA A 348 13.85 -0.27 11.60
CA ALA A 348 13.79 -1.67 11.16
C ALA A 348 14.68 -2.60 12.02
N ILE A 349 15.92 -2.19 12.31
CA ILE A 349 16.81 -2.91 13.26
C ILE A 349 16.13 -3.06 14.62
N SER A 350 15.59 -1.96 15.17
CA SER A 350 14.93 -1.97 16.48
C SER A 350 13.67 -2.85 16.50
N ALA A 351 12.99 -3.02 15.37
CA ALA A 351 11.87 -3.95 15.23
C ALA A 351 12.33 -5.42 15.28
N LEU A 352 13.44 -5.75 14.62
CA LEU A 352 13.99 -7.09 14.52
C LEU A 352 14.70 -7.57 15.79
N GLU A 353 15.35 -6.67 16.52
CA GLU A 353 16.10 -6.96 17.76
C GLU A 353 15.24 -6.88 19.03
N SER A 354 13.98 -6.43 18.91
CA SER A 354 13.02 -6.32 20.02
C SER A 354 12.88 -7.66 20.75
N GLY A 355 13.15 -7.66 22.06
CA GLY A 355 13.11 -8.86 22.92
C GLY A 355 14.31 -9.82 22.78
N LYS A 356 15.24 -9.61 21.84
CA LYS A 356 16.41 -10.48 21.62
C LYS A 356 17.69 -9.94 22.24
N LYS A 357 17.88 -8.62 22.23
CA LYS A 357 19.03 -7.93 22.84
C LYS A 357 18.51 -6.84 23.77
N ALA A 358 18.80 -6.96 25.07
CA ALA A 358 18.24 -6.11 26.13
C ALA A 358 18.34 -4.59 25.87
N ASN A 359 19.41 -4.13 25.21
CA ASN A 359 19.67 -2.70 24.98
C ASN A 359 19.50 -2.22 23.53
N ALA A 360 19.09 -3.08 22.59
CA ALA A 360 19.04 -2.74 21.16
C ALA A 360 18.15 -1.52 20.83
N ILE A 361 16.94 -1.48 21.41
CA ILE A 361 16.01 -0.37 21.20
C ILE A 361 16.57 0.91 21.83
N GLN A 362 17.19 0.81 23.02
CA GLN A 362 17.75 1.97 23.71
C GLN A 362 18.98 2.55 22.99
N GLU A 363 19.85 1.69 22.43
CA GLU A 363 20.97 2.11 21.60
C GLU A 363 20.48 2.92 20.38
N ASN A 364 19.41 2.47 19.70
CA ASN A 364 18.84 3.18 18.56
C ASN A 364 18.11 4.48 18.95
N LEU A 365 17.30 4.48 20.03
CA LEU A 365 16.71 5.69 20.60
C LEU A 365 17.77 6.75 20.92
N ASN A 366 18.87 6.35 21.56
CA ASN A 366 19.97 7.25 21.89
C ASN A 366 20.63 7.86 20.64
N GLN A 367 20.65 7.16 19.50
CA GLN A 367 21.14 7.72 18.24
C GLN A 367 20.12 8.66 17.61
N LEU A 368 18.83 8.31 17.57
CA LEU A 368 17.77 9.19 17.06
C LEU A 368 17.71 10.52 17.84
N TRP A 369 17.81 10.48 19.18
CA TRP A 369 17.89 11.69 20.02
C TRP A 369 19.16 12.53 19.75
N LYS A 370 20.26 11.92 19.33
CA LYS A 370 21.47 12.65 18.87
C LYS A 370 21.29 13.23 17.47
N MET A 371 20.61 12.52 16.57
CA MET A 371 20.28 13.00 15.22
C MET A 371 19.39 14.24 15.30
N ALA A 372 18.27 14.19 16.05
CA ALA A 372 17.33 15.31 16.19
C ALA A 372 17.98 16.64 16.64
N LYS A 373 19.07 16.57 17.42
CA LYS A 373 19.81 17.73 17.95
C LYS A 373 20.88 18.28 16.99
N ARG A 374 21.24 17.58 15.92
CA ARG A 374 22.29 17.98 14.97
C ARG A 374 21.70 18.87 13.86
N PRO A 375 22.38 19.98 13.45
CA PRO A 375 21.89 20.87 12.39
C PRO A 375 21.60 20.17 11.06
N LEU A 376 22.41 19.17 10.67
CA LEU A 376 22.24 18.38 9.45
C LEU A 376 20.84 17.73 9.32
N TYR A 377 20.22 17.40 10.45
CA TYR A 377 18.96 16.68 10.52
C TYR A 377 17.75 17.61 10.79
N GLU A 378 17.95 18.93 10.84
CA GLU A 378 16.90 19.91 11.10
C GLU A 378 15.68 19.76 10.16
N PRO A 379 15.84 19.55 8.83
CA PRO A 379 14.71 19.32 7.92
C PRO A 379 13.97 17.98 8.10
N TYR A 380 14.50 17.07 8.93
CA TYR A 380 14.00 15.70 9.11
C TYR A 380 13.58 15.41 10.57
N ARG A 381 13.54 16.44 11.42
CA ARG A 381 13.20 16.30 12.85
C ARG A 381 11.82 15.69 13.05
N ASP A 382 10.86 16.02 12.20
CA ASP A 382 9.50 15.45 12.21
C ASP A 382 9.51 13.92 12.08
N ILE A 383 10.26 13.39 11.12
CA ILE A 383 10.45 11.95 10.88
C ILE A 383 11.22 11.30 12.04
N ILE A 384 12.29 11.96 12.53
CA ILE A 384 13.10 11.44 13.66
C ILE A 384 12.26 11.33 14.94
N TYR A 385 11.48 12.37 15.27
CA TYR A 385 10.62 12.35 16.45
C TYR A 385 9.47 11.35 16.33
N TYR A 386 8.92 11.15 15.12
CA TYR A 386 7.95 10.08 14.87
C TYR A 386 8.56 8.68 15.07
N ALA A 387 9.76 8.44 14.56
CA ALA A 387 10.48 7.18 14.79
C ALA A 387 10.83 6.96 16.27
N ILE A 388 11.22 8.01 17.01
CA ILE A 388 11.39 7.96 18.47
C ILE A 388 10.08 7.51 19.12
N ALA A 389 8.95 8.13 18.77
CA ALA A 389 7.66 7.76 19.35
C ALA A 389 7.30 6.29 19.11
N GLN A 390 7.50 5.78 17.90
CA GLN A 390 7.26 4.37 17.58
C GLN A 390 8.13 3.40 18.40
N LEU A 391 9.36 3.80 18.75
CA LEU A 391 10.24 2.98 19.61
C LEU A 391 9.87 3.09 21.11
N GLU A 392 9.50 4.27 21.59
CA GLU A 392 8.99 4.46 22.96
C GLU A 392 7.69 3.66 23.19
N LEU A 393 6.80 3.59 22.20
CA LEU A 393 5.61 2.72 22.28
C LEU A 393 5.97 1.23 22.41
N LYS A 394 7.03 0.76 21.73
CA LYS A 394 7.53 -0.63 21.87
C LYS A 394 8.14 -0.91 23.24
N GLN A 395 8.64 0.11 23.94
CA GLN A 395 9.08 0.01 25.34
C GLN A 395 7.95 0.22 26.35
N ALA A 396 6.70 0.37 25.91
CA ALA A 396 5.55 0.72 26.75
C ALA A 396 5.73 2.05 27.51
N HIS A 397 6.34 3.06 26.87
CA HIS A 397 6.49 4.43 27.37
C HIS A 397 5.54 5.43 26.67
N PRO A 398 4.21 5.33 26.85
CA PRO A 398 3.23 6.13 26.11
C PRO A 398 3.39 7.65 26.31
N ASP A 399 3.81 8.11 27.49
CA ASP A 399 3.99 9.54 27.76
C ASP A 399 5.21 10.15 27.06
N GLN A 400 6.27 9.37 26.83
CA GLN A 400 7.43 9.82 26.05
C GLN A 400 7.10 9.78 24.55
N ALA A 401 6.38 8.74 24.10
CA ALA A 401 5.87 8.68 22.74
C ALA A 401 4.96 9.87 22.42
N GLN A 402 4.04 10.24 23.32
CA GLN A 402 3.16 11.40 23.17
C GLN A 402 3.95 12.71 23.02
N LYS A 403 4.97 12.94 23.85
CA LYS A 403 5.86 14.13 23.71
C LYS A 403 6.61 14.13 22.38
N ALA A 404 7.12 12.97 21.96
CA ALA A 404 7.80 12.84 20.69
C ALA A 404 6.85 13.09 19.49
N LEU A 405 5.61 12.61 19.52
CA LEU A 405 4.61 12.90 18.48
C LEU A 405 4.24 14.39 18.41
N LEU A 406 4.09 15.06 19.56
CA LEU A 406 3.88 16.51 19.61
C LEU A 406 5.07 17.28 19.03
N ASN A 407 6.31 16.88 19.35
CA ASN A 407 7.51 17.44 18.72
C ASN A 407 7.53 17.17 17.20
N SER A 408 7.16 15.97 16.76
CA SER A 408 7.08 15.62 15.34
C SER A 408 6.14 16.55 14.58
N ILE A 409 4.97 16.85 15.14
CA ILE A 409 3.99 17.78 14.56
C ILE A 409 4.50 19.23 14.61
N ALA A 410 5.21 19.62 15.67
CA ALA A 410 5.72 20.98 15.88
C ALA A 410 6.92 21.34 14.98
N PHE A 411 7.79 20.38 14.65
CA PHE A 411 8.93 20.54 13.75
C PHE A 411 8.62 20.17 12.29
N ASN A 412 7.34 20.04 11.93
CA ASN A 412 6.91 19.70 10.56
C ASN A 412 6.63 20.98 9.75
N ASP A 413 7.58 21.34 8.87
CA ASP A 413 7.47 22.53 8.02
C ASP A 413 6.74 22.25 6.69
N ASN A 414 7.13 21.21 5.94
CA ASN A 414 6.67 20.98 4.56
C ASN A 414 6.39 19.48 4.24
N ASN A 415 6.04 18.67 5.23
CA ASN A 415 5.83 17.22 5.06
C ASN A 415 4.43 16.79 5.55
N PRO A 416 3.36 17.06 4.78
CA PRO A 416 1.99 16.85 5.24
C PRO A 416 1.69 15.38 5.57
N LEU A 417 2.25 14.42 4.82
CA LEU A 417 2.04 12.98 5.07
C LEU A 417 2.59 12.55 6.43
N GLN A 418 3.81 12.99 6.79
CA GLN A 418 4.37 12.72 8.13
C GLN A 418 3.53 13.38 9.23
N LYS A 419 2.97 14.57 8.99
CA LYS A 419 2.05 15.23 9.93
C LYS A 419 0.78 14.42 10.16
N GLN A 420 0.17 13.87 9.09
CA GLN A 420 -0.99 12.98 9.22
C GLN A 420 -0.62 11.69 9.99
N ALA A 421 0.54 11.08 9.69
CA ALA A 421 1.00 9.89 10.40
C ALA A 421 1.20 10.15 11.91
N SER A 422 1.78 11.29 12.27
CA SER A 422 1.98 11.69 13.67
C SER A 422 0.67 12.01 14.39
N PHE A 423 -0.29 12.69 13.73
CA PHE A 423 -1.62 12.90 14.29
C PHE A 423 -2.40 11.58 14.47
N LEU A 424 -2.33 10.67 13.49
CA LEU A 424 -3.04 9.40 13.54
C LEU A 424 -2.52 8.53 14.69
N LEU A 425 -1.20 8.37 14.80
CA LEU A 425 -0.58 7.60 15.88
C LEU A 425 -0.84 8.24 17.26
N LEU A 426 -0.91 9.56 17.33
CA LEU A 426 -1.26 10.28 18.56
C LEU A 426 -2.75 10.13 18.92
N ALA A 427 -3.65 10.10 17.94
CA ALA A 427 -5.08 9.85 18.16
C ALA A 427 -5.33 8.41 18.61
N ASP A 428 -4.74 7.42 17.94
CA ASP A 428 -4.82 6.01 18.31
C ASP A 428 -4.23 5.77 19.72
N LEU A 429 -3.07 6.35 20.04
CA LEU A 429 -2.47 6.31 21.38
C LEU A 429 -3.41 6.83 22.48
N ASN A 430 -4.09 7.96 22.24
CA ASN A 430 -5.03 8.51 23.22
C ASN A 430 -6.32 7.68 23.30
N TYR A 431 -6.77 7.10 22.17
CA TYR A 431 -7.91 6.20 22.13
C TYR A 431 -7.67 4.93 22.97
N ASP A 432 -6.51 4.30 22.79
CA ASP A 432 -6.13 3.07 23.52
C ASP A 432 -5.94 3.34 25.03
N ARG A 433 -5.55 4.57 25.40
CA ARG A 433 -5.53 5.06 26.80
C ARG A 433 -6.90 5.47 27.36
N ARG A 434 -7.99 5.36 26.59
CA ARG A 434 -9.34 5.87 26.91
C ARG A 434 -9.43 7.39 27.13
N LEU A 435 -8.45 8.15 26.64
CA LEU A 435 -8.42 9.62 26.67
C LEU A 435 -9.23 10.17 25.48
N TYR A 436 -10.53 9.88 25.47
CA TYR A 436 -11.41 10.11 24.32
C TYR A 436 -11.50 11.57 23.83
N PRO A 437 -11.52 12.60 24.71
CA PRO A 437 -11.43 14.00 24.27
C PRO A 437 -10.15 14.35 23.52
N ASP A 438 -9.00 13.84 23.98
CA ASP A 438 -7.72 14.04 23.31
C ASP A 438 -7.67 13.26 21.99
N ALA A 439 -8.14 12.01 21.98
CA ALA A 439 -8.26 11.18 20.77
C ALA A 439 -9.14 11.86 19.71
N TYR A 440 -10.30 12.41 20.11
CA TYR A 440 -11.17 13.19 19.22
C TYR A 440 -10.43 14.40 18.63
N ARG A 441 -9.77 15.22 19.45
CA ARG A 441 -9.02 16.41 19.00
C ARG A 441 -7.95 16.05 17.95
N PHE A 442 -7.26 14.92 18.12
CA PHE A 442 -6.24 14.49 17.17
C PHE A 442 -6.83 13.84 15.91
N TYR A 443 -7.91 13.05 16.01
CA TYR A 443 -8.66 12.57 14.84
C TYR A 443 -9.33 13.72 14.05
N ASP A 444 -9.73 14.81 14.73
CA ASP A 444 -10.31 15.99 14.08
C ASP A 444 -9.28 16.80 13.30
N SER A 445 -8.01 16.75 13.71
CA SER A 445 -6.88 17.38 13.03
C SER A 445 -6.41 16.65 11.75
N LEU A 446 -6.97 15.48 11.44
CA LEU A 446 -6.57 14.66 10.28
C LEU A 446 -7.23 15.12 8.98
N GLN A 447 -6.43 15.14 7.91
CA GLN A 447 -6.92 15.25 6.54
C GLN A 447 -7.18 13.83 5.99
N THR A 448 -8.40 13.34 6.16
CA THR A 448 -8.80 11.95 5.88
C THR A 448 -8.56 11.49 4.44
N ASP A 449 -8.50 12.41 3.48
CA ASP A 449 -8.25 12.11 2.06
C ASP A 449 -6.78 11.76 1.77
N GLN A 450 -5.86 12.07 2.70
CA GLN A 450 -4.44 11.72 2.63
C GLN A 450 -4.11 10.39 3.33
N LEU A 451 -5.12 9.71 3.90
CA LEU A 451 -4.95 8.44 4.60
C LEU A 451 -5.25 7.25 3.68
N ASN A 452 -4.46 6.19 3.85
CA ASN A 452 -4.76 4.88 3.25
C ASN A 452 -6.12 4.35 3.74
N GLU A 453 -6.81 3.54 2.93
CA GLU A 453 -8.20 3.14 3.20
C GLU A 453 -8.43 2.47 4.56
N VAL A 454 -7.51 1.64 5.05
CA VAL A 454 -7.64 0.97 6.37
C VAL A 454 -7.63 1.97 7.54
N PRO A 455 -6.61 2.83 7.74
CA PRO A 455 -6.67 3.85 8.78
C PRO A 455 -7.78 4.90 8.53
N LYS A 456 -8.09 5.23 7.28
CA LYS A 456 -9.20 6.14 6.93
C LYS A 456 -10.54 5.61 7.45
N GLN A 457 -10.87 4.34 7.21
CA GLN A 457 -12.10 3.73 7.73
C GLN A 457 -12.10 3.73 9.27
N ARG A 458 -10.98 3.37 9.92
CA ARG A 458 -10.84 3.43 11.39
C ARG A 458 -11.16 4.83 11.95
N VAL A 459 -10.70 5.90 11.28
CA VAL A 459 -11.00 7.28 11.67
C VAL A 459 -12.48 7.61 11.44
N ILE A 460 -13.06 7.19 10.31
CA ILE A 460 -14.49 7.41 9.99
C ILE A 460 -15.41 6.72 11.03
N ASP A 461 -15.08 5.51 11.46
CA ASP A 461 -15.89 4.76 12.44
C ASP A 461 -15.76 5.35 13.85
N ARG A 462 -14.55 5.77 14.25
CA ARG A 462 -14.26 6.26 15.61
C ARG A 462 -14.61 7.73 15.84
N LYS A 463 -14.38 8.61 14.86
CA LYS A 463 -14.51 10.07 15.04
C LYS A 463 -15.93 10.52 15.45
N PRO A 464 -17.04 10.03 14.86
CA PRO A 464 -18.39 10.46 15.23
C PRO A 464 -18.78 10.16 16.70
N PRO A 465 -18.68 8.93 17.23
CA PRO A 465 -19.04 8.69 18.63
C PRO A 465 -18.08 9.39 19.60
N LEU A 466 -16.79 9.52 19.26
CA LEU A 466 -15.83 10.27 20.08
C LEU A 466 -16.16 11.77 20.16
N LYS A 467 -16.71 12.35 19.09
CA LYS A 467 -17.23 13.73 19.11
C LYS A 467 -18.32 13.88 20.16
N THR A 468 -19.38 13.07 20.07
CA THR A 468 -20.52 13.13 21.00
C THR A 468 -20.10 12.84 22.44
N ILE A 469 -19.20 11.87 22.66
CA ILE A 469 -18.59 11.61 23.97
C ILE A 469 -17.91 12.87 24.52
N THR A 470 -17.14 13.58 23.69
CA THR A 470 -16.42 14.80 24.08
C THR A 470 -17.37 15.95 24.40
N GLU A 471 -18.40 16.15 23.58
CA GLU A 471 -19.44 17.17 23.79
C GLU A 471 -20.21 16.90 25.10
N ASN A 472 -20.60 15.66 25.35
CA ASN A 472 -21.27 15.25 26.59
C ASN A 472 -20.37 15.33 27.83
N ILE A 473 -19.08 15.00 27.73
CA ILE A 473 -18.12 15.21 28.82
C ILE A 473 -18.02 16.71 29.16
N ALA A 474 -18.01 17.59 28.16
CA ALA A 474 -17.99 19.03 28.39
C ALA A 474 -19.28 19.54 29.06
N ILE A 475 -20.45 19.02 28.67
CA ILE A 475 -21.73 19.30 29.34
C ILE A 475 -21.67 18.86 30.82
N ILE A 476 -21.29 17.61 31.09
CA ILE A 476 -21.20 17.07 32.46
C ILE A 476 -20.27 17.94 33.31
N GLN A 477 -19.06 18.25 32.83
CA GLN A 477 -18.09 19.06 33.56
C GLN A 477 -18.55 20.50 33.80
N LEU A 478 -19.29 21.09 32.85
CA LEU A 478 -19.86 22.42 32.98
C LEU A 478 -20.94 22.43 34.06
N GLU A 479 -21.95 21.56 33.95
CA GLU A 479 -23.06 21.47 34.89
C GLU A 479 -22.57 21.12 36.32
N ASP A 480 -21.65 20.16 36.46
CA ASP A 480 -20.98 19.84 37.73
C ASP A 480 -20.38 21.09 38.39
N SER A 481 -19.76 21.96 37.59
CA SER A 481 -19.11 23.18 38.06
C SER A 481 -20.12 24.26 38.42
N LEU A 482 -21.20 24.40 37.64
CA LEU A 482 -22.29 25.34 37.91
C LEU A 482 -23.06 24.94 39.19
N GLN A 483 -23.36 23.66 39.37
CA GLN A 483 -23.98 23.13 40.59
C GLN A 483 -23.11 23.34 41.82
N LYS A 484 -21.79 23.01 41.73
CA LYS A 484 -20.84 23.27 42.83
C LYS A 484 -20.79 24.74 43.21
N LEU A 485 -20.82 25.65 42.24
CA LEU A 485 -20.87 27.09 42.50
C LEU A 485 -22.22 27.55 43.08
N ALA A 486 -23.34 26.98 42.62
CA ALA A 486 -24.67 27.32 43.12
C ALA A 486 -24.85 26.94 44.61
N LEU A 487 -24.37 25.75 44.98
CA LEU A 487 -24.42 25.18 46.33
C LEU A 487 -23.45 25.81 47.34
N MET A 488 -22.50 26.64 46.90
CA MET A 488 -21.60 27.37 47.80
C MET A 488 -22.33 28.46 48.60
N PRO A 489 -21.85 28.80 49.81
CA PRO A 489 -22.29 29.98 50.55
C PRO A 489 -22.23 31.25 49.69
N ILE A 490 -23.24 32.11 49.83
CA ILE A 490 -23.47 33.29 48.96
C ILE A 490 -22.23 34.17 48.85
N ASP A 491 -21.53 34.43 49.96
CA ASP A 491 -20.35 35.30 49.99
C ASP A 491 -19.16 34.70 49.23
N GLN A 492 -18.92 33.39 49.39
CA GLN A 492 -17.85 32.66 48.70
C GLN A 492 -18.12 32.59 47.19
N ARG A 493 -19.36 32.26 46.82
CA ARG A 493 -19.83 32.26 45.43
C ARG A 493 -19.65 33.64 44.79
N ASN A 494 -20.07 34.69 45.48
CA ASN A 494 -19.98 36.06 44.96
C ASN A 494 -18.52 36.53 44.81
N ALA A 495 -17.62 36.15 45.73
CA ALA A 495 -16.19 36.43 45.61
C ALA A 495 -15.56 35.73 44.38
N ILE A 496 -15.87 34.45 44.15
CA ILE A 496 -15.39 33.70 42.98
C ILE A 496 -15.92 34.34 41.68
N LEU A 497 -17.21 34.66 41.63
CA LEU A 497 -17.83 35.31 40.47
C LEU A 497 -17.23 36.70 40.21
N LYS A 498 -16.99 37.52 41.25
CA LYS A 498 -16.33 38.84 41.10
C LYS A 498 -14.91 38.71 40.55
N THR A 499 -14.13 37.73 41.01
CA THR A 499 -12.80 37.43 40.46
C THR A 499 -12.87 36.95 39.01
N ARG A 500 -13.81 36.05 38.66
CA ARG A 500 -13.98 35.58 37.27
C ARG A 500 -14.50 36.68 36.34
N LEU A 501 -15.38 37.54 36.83
CA LEU A 501 -15.89 38.72 36.12
C LEU A 501 -14.76 39.70 35.77
N LYS A 502 -13.87 39.98 36.73
CA LYS A 502 -12.66 40.79 36.52
C LYS A 502 -11.71 40.16 35.50
N ALA A 503 -11.52 38.84 35.56
CA ALA A 503 -10.72 38.12 34.56
C ALA A 503 -11.34 38.23 33.15
N LEU A 504 -12.64 37.95 33.00
CA LEU A 504 -13.35 38.02 31.72
C LEU A 504 -13.41 39.46 31.16
N ARG A 505 -13.60 40.48 32.01
CA ARG A 505 -13.52 41.90 31.60
C ARG A 505 -12.13 42.26 31.10
N LYS A 506 -11.08 41.81 31.79
CA LYS A 506 -9.68 42.00 31.37
C LYS A 506 -9.35 41.28 30.07
N GLU A 507 -9.82 40.04 29.89
CA GLU A 507 -9.69 39.28 28.64
C GLU A 507 -10.41 39.98 27.47
N ALA A 508 -11.57 40.59 27.73
CA ALA A 508 -12.35 41.39 26.77
C ALA A 508 -11.86 42.85 26.59
N GLY A 509 -10.85 43.30 27.34
CA GLY A 509 -10.32 44.67 27.28
C GLY A 509 -11.23 45.76 27.89
N LEU A 510 -12.21 45.38 28.71
CA LEU A 510 -13.13 46.28 29.41
C LEU A 510 -12.50 46.79 30.73
N LYS A 511 -12.85 48.02 31.15
CA LYS A 511 -12.44 48.57 32.46
C LYS A 511 -13.24 47.92 33.61
N ASP A 512 -12.61 47.84 34.78
CA ASP A 512 -13.26 47.39 36.03
C ASP A 512 -14.30 48.42 36.52
N LEU A 513 -15.47 47.93 36.95
CA LEU A 513 -16.57 48.78 37.47
C LEU A 513 -16.34 49.30 38.90
N ASP A 514 -15.44 48.68 39.68
CA ASP A 514 -15.16 49.09 41.07
C ASP A 514 -14.49 50.49 41.16
N ASN A 515 -14.02 51.05 40.04
CA ASN A 515 -13.45 52.41 39.98
C ASN A 515 -14.53 53.49 39.79
N GLN A 516 -15.57 53.48 40.64
CA GLN A 516 -16.36 54.69 40.92
C GLN A 516 -15.61 55.56 41.95
N GLU A 517 -14.46 56.10 41.55
CA GLU A 517 -13.96 57.33 42.19
C GLU A 517 -14.72 58.55 41.62
N PRO A 518 -14.83 59.66 42.39
CA PRO A 518 -15.62 60.81 41.97
C PRO A 518 -15.11 61.46 40.69
N GLY A 519 -15.99 61.48 39.67
CA GLY A 519 -15.98 62.41 38.53
C GLY A 519 -14.63 62.89 37.99
N PHE A 520 -14.05 62.18 37.03
CA PHE A 520 -13.12 62.79 36.06
C PHE A 520 -13.89 63.60 35.00
N GLY A 521 -14.62 64.60 35.48
CA GLY A 521 -15.47 65.53 34.74
C GLY A 521 -15.10 66.97 35.05
N GLY A 522 -13.81 67.28 35.01
CA GLY A 522 -13.25 68.62 35.20
C GLY A 522 -12.18 68.87 34.14
N GLY A 523 -12.33 69.93 33.36
CA GLY A 523 -11.46 70.19 32.22
C GLY A 523 -10.02 70.49 32.63
N PHE A 524 -9.06 70.01 31.84
CA PHE A 524 -7.70 70.54 31.84
C PHE A 524 -7.40 71.18 30.49
N ALA A 525 -7.03 72.45 30.56
CA ALA A 525 -6.82 73.31 29.40
C ALA A 525 -5.56 72.92 28.63
N SER A 526 -5.54 73.31 27.36
CA SER A 526 -4.35 73.39 26.53
C SER A 526 -3.32 74.35 27.15
N GLY A 527 -2.20 73.82 27.63
CA GLY A 527 -1.00 74.56 28.03
C GLY A 527 0.25 73.83 27.52
N PRO A 528 1.27 74.53 26.99
CA PRO A 528 2.37 73.87 26.29
C PRO A 528 3.45 73.34 27.25
N SER A 529 3.93 72.13 26.93
CA SER A 529 5.30 71.63 27.15
C SER A 529 6.08 72.08 28.40
N GLN A 530 6.23 71.17 29.36
CA GLN A 530 7.53 70.95 30.02
C GLN A 530 7.85 69.46 30.02
N ASP A 531 9.05 69.13 29.55
CA ASP A 531 9.61 67.78 29.62
C ASP A 531 9.95 67.45 31.08
N ALA A 532 9.06 66.71 31.74
CA ALA A 532 9.36 66.11 33.03
C ALA A 532 10.23 64.86 32.80
N ASP A 533 11.51 64.95 33.15
CA ASP A 533 12.48 63.86 33.04
C ASP A 533 11.97 62.58 33.73
N LEU A 534 11.95 61.49 32.96
CA LEU A 534 11.47 60.18 33.37
C LEU A 534 12.27 59.56 34.54
N PHE A 535 13.42 60.16 34.88
CA PHE A 535 14.37 59.68 35.88
C PHE A 535 14.59 60.64 37.06
N ALA A 536 13.88 61.78 37.12
CA ALA A 536 14.01 62.78 38.17
C ALA A 536 13.33 62.37 39.50
N THR A 537 14.01 61.50 40.25
CA THR A 537 13.96 61.36 41.72
C THR A 537 12.61 61.23 42.44
N SER A 538 12.28 60.00 42.84
CA SER A 538 12.25 59.68 44.28
C SER A 538 12.55 58.18 44.48
N ALA A 539 13.60 57.89 45.24
CA ALA A 539 14.16 56.54 45.36
C ALA A 539 13.39 55.72 46.41
N ASN A 540 12.39 54.94 45.97
CA ASN A 540 12.05 53.63 46.58
C ASN A 540 10.98 52.81 45.82
N GLU A 541 10.23 53.38 44.87
CA GLU A 541 9.36 52.57 44.00
C GLU A 541 10.05 52.18 42.69
N PHE A 542 9.98 50.90 42.35
CA PHE A 542 10.47 50.38 41.06
C PHE A 542 9.63 50.98 39.93
N TYR A 543 10.24 51.41 38.82
CA TYR A 543 9.59 52.15 37.72
C TYR A 543 8.23 51.57 37.25
N PHE A 544 8.07 50.24 37.26
CA PHE A 544 6.83 49.54 36.85
C PHE A 544 5.70 49.53 37.90
N GLN A 545 5.96 50.00 39.13
CA GLN A 545 5.02 50.15 40.24
C GLN A 545 4.36 51.54 40.23
N ASN A 546 5.06 52.59 39.78
CA ASN A 546 4.51 53.94 39.67
C ASN A 546 3.33 53.97 38.67
N ALA A 547 2.11 54.17 39.18
CA ALA A 547 0.89 54.11 38.39
C ALA A 547 0.79 55.25 37.34
N GLY A 548 1.34 56.43 37.64
CA GLY A 548 1.34 57.58 36.74
C GLY A 548 2.21 57.34 35.50
N LEU A 549 3.45 56.91 35.70
CA LEU A 549 4.38 56.55 34.61
C LEU A 549 3.83 55.39 33.77
N LYS A 550 3.21 54.39 34.41
CA LYS A 550 2.57 53.26 33.72
C LYS A 550 1.37 53.68 32.85
N SER A 551 0.56 54.62 33.33
CA SER A 551 -0.58 55.18 32.57
C SER A 551 -0.13 56.04 31.39
N ARG A 552 0.86 56.91 31.60
CA ARG A 552 1.47 57.74 30.54
C ARG A 552 2.16 56.87 29.49
N GLY A 553 3.00 55.91 29.90
CA GLY A 553 3.66 54.97 29.01
C GLY A 553 2.71 54.06 28.22
N TYR A 554 1.57 53.64 28.82
CA TYR A 554 0.52 52.92 28.08
C TYR A 554 -0.15 53.82 27.03
N SER A 555 -0.39 55.09 27.35
CA SER A 555 -0.99 56.06 26.44
C SER A 555 -0.05 56.39 25.28
N GLU A 556 1.24 56.62 25.54
CA GLU A 556 2.28 56.80 24.52
C GLU A 556 2.48 55.55 23.66
N PHE A 557 2.48 54.36 24.26
CA PHE A 557 2.54 53.10 23.52
C PHE A 557 1.36 52.97 22.55
N LYS A 558 0.15 53.26 23.02
CA LYS A 558 -1.07 53.21 22.19
C LYS A 558 -1.10 54.32 21.13
N ALA A 559 -0.54 55.51 21.41
CA ALA A 559 -0.41 56.57 20.42
C ALA A 559 0.61 56.21 19.31
N LYS A 560 1.75 55.61 19.69
CA LYS A 560 2.85 55.29 18.79
C LYS A 560 2.65 53.99 18.00
N TRP A 561 1.95 53.00 18.58
CA TRP A 561 1.81 51.66 18.01
C TRP A 561 0.35 51.18 17.86
N GLY A 562 -0.64 51.94 18.34
CA GLY A 562 -2.03 51.51 18.36
C GLY A 562 -2.30 50.33 19.30
N SER A 563 -3.47 49.70 19.17
CA SER A 563 -3.81 48.48 19.91
C SER A 563 -3.06 47.29 19.31
N ARG A 564 -1.97 46.86 19.96
CA ARG A 564 -1.16 45.69 19.54
C ARG A 564 -1.50 44.46 20.39
N PRO A 565 -1.75 43.28 19.78
CA PRO A 565 -1.93 42.03 20.52
C PRO A 565 -0.60 41.55 21.11
N ASN A 566 -0.67 40.79 22.21
CA ASN A 566 0.50 40.20 22.86
C ASN A 566 1.01 39.00 22.03
N VAL A 567 1.91 39.25 21.09
CA VAL A 567 2.52 38.26 20.18
C VAL A 567 4.00 38.54 19.95
N ASP A 568 4.76 37.48 19.64
CA ASP A 568 6.17 37.63 19.28
C ASP A 568 6.35 38.52 18.04
N HIS A 569 7.35 39.40 18.11
CA HIS A 569 7.60 40.43 17.11
C HIS A 569 6.41 41.38 16.84
N TRP A 570 5.55 41.66 17.83
CA TRP A 570 4.39 42.59 17.71
C TRP A 570 4.68 43.96 17.06
N ARG A 571 5.96 44.40 17.02
CA ARG A 571 6.40 45.61 16.31
C ARG A 571 6.25 45.50 14.77
N ARG A 572 6.20 44.29 14.21
CA ARG A 572 6.00 44.04 12.77
C ARG A 572 4.52 43.95 12.46
N GLN A 573 4.03 44.86 11.62
CA GLN A 573 2.63 44.89 11.15
C GLN A 573 2.17 43.54 10.58
N ALA A 574 3.01 42.86 9.78
CA ALA A 574 2.72 41.53 9.25
C ALA A 574 2.56 40.42 10.33
N ALA A 575 3.24 40.53 11.49
CA ALA A 575 3.05 39.59 12.60
C ALA A 575 1.71 39.85 13.32
N VAL A 576 1.33 41.11 13.45
CA VAL A 576 0.03 41.54 13.98
C VAL A 576 -1.09 41.06 13.06
N GLU A 577 -1.00 41.30 11.76
CA GLU A 577 -1.95 40.84 10.74
C GLU A 577 -2.05 39.31 10.70
N LYS A 578 -0.94 38.58 10.76
CA LYS A 578 -0.96 37.11 10.86
C LYS A 578 -1.66 36.62 12.14
N SER A 579 -1.52 37.33 13.26
CA SER A 579 -2.23 37.00 14.50
C SER A 579 -3.73 37.28 14.44
N PHE A 580 -4.15 38.35 13.76
CA PHE A 580 -5.57 38.62 13.50
C PHE A 580 -6.14 37.61 12.50
N ALA A 581 -5.41 37.27 11.44
CA ALA A 581 -5.79 36.23 10.48
C ALA A 581 -5.91 34.85 11.13
N GLN A 582 -5.01 34.48 12.05
CA GLN A 582 -5.15 33.24 12.85
C GLN A 582 -6.37 33.28 13.76
N LYS A 583 -6.70 34.41 14.40
CA LYS A 583 -7.92 34.54 15.21
C LYS A 583 -9.19 34.47 14.36
N SER A 584 -9.20 35.06 13.17
CA SER A 584 -10.31 34.93 12.22
C SER A 584 -10.47 33.49 11.72
N ALA A 585 -9.36 32.82 11.37
CA ALA A 585 -9.37 31.41 10.94
C ALA A 585 -9.83 30.44 12.04
N MET A 586 -9.54 30.76 13.31
CA MET A 586 -9.98 29.97 14.46
C MET A 586 -11.48 30.10 14.74
N ASN A 587 -12.13 31.16 14.23
CA ASN A 587 -13.59 31.35 14.29
C ASN A 587 -14.35 30.84 13.05
N THR A 588 -13.66 30.47 11.95
CA THR A 588 -14.33 29.99 10.72
C THR A 588 -14.46 28.48 10.60
N ASN A 589 -13.89 27.70 11.53
CA ASN A 589 -13.98 26.23 11.52
C ASN A 589 -15.18 25.65 12.30
N THR A 590 -16.09 26.50 12.80
CA THR A 590 -17.35 26.08 13.44
C THR A 590 -18.56 26.34 12.53
N SER A 591 -18.43 26.02 11.24
CA SER A 591 -19.52 26.06 10.25
C SER A 591 -20.45 24.84 10.39
N ALA A 592 -21.11 24.73 11.55
CA ALA A 592 -22.27 23.87 11.69
C ALA A 592 -23.43 24.44 10.88
N GLN A 593 -23.75 23.80 9.75
CA GLN A 593 -24.96 24.12 9.00
C GLN A 593 -26.19 23.77 9.84
N THR A 594 -26.91 24.80 10.29
CA THR A 594 -28.27 24.68 10.79
C THR A 594 -29.16 25.55 9.89
N PRO A 595 -30.37 25.12 9.50
CA PRO A 595 -31.21 25.91 8.60
C PRO A 595 -31.58 27.25 9.24
N ALA A 596 -31.58 28.31 8.43
CA ALA A 596 -31.96 29.64 8.89
C ALA A 596 -33.46 29.68 9.26
N ASN A 597 -33.74 29.77 10.56
CA ASN A 597 -34.97 30.36 11.06
C ASN A 597 -34.62 31.67 11.75
N ASN A 598 -35.28 32.75 11.33
CA ASN A 598 -35.08 34.09 11.86
C ASN A 598 -35.58 34.17 13.32
N ALA A 599 -34.67 34.00 14.27
CA ALA A 599 -34.82 34.54 15.62
C ALA A 599 -33.90 35.76 15.73
N THR A 600 -34.48 36.89 16.16
CA THR A 600 -33.75 38.15 16.37
C THR A 600 -32.57 37.95 17.32
N ALA A 601 -31.42 38.52 16.97
CA ALA A 601 -30.22 38.45 17.80
C ALA A 601 -30.51 39.10 19.16
N ALA A 602 -30.41 38.30 20.24
CA ALA A 602 -30.39 38.85 21.60
C ALA A 602 -29.21 39.84 21.72
N PRO A 603 -29.39 40.98 22.41
CA PRO A 603 -28.30 41.94 22.59
C PRO A 603 -27.13 41.28 23.32
N VAL A 604 -25.92 41.80 23.07
CA VAL A 604 -24.71 41.36 23.77
C VAL A 604 -24.97 41.44 25.27
N ALA A 605 -25.15 40.30 25.92
CA ALA A 605 -25.43 40.25 27.35
C ALA A 605 -24.27 40.95 28.07
N GLU A 606 -24.55 42.08 28.70
CA GLU A 606 -23.53 42.86 29.37
C GLU A 606 -22.80 41.94 30.35
N LEU A 607 -21.48 42.01 30.34
CA LEU A 607 -20.65 41.16 31.19
C LEU A 607 -20.70 41.72 32.63
N THR A 608 -21.80 41.46 33.33
CA THR A 608 -22.13 41.95 34.68
C THR A 608 -22.18 40.82 35.70
N MET A 609 -22.43 41.18 36.97
CA MET A 609 -22.63 40.19 38.02
C MET A 609 -23.94 39.42 37.83
N GLU A 610 -25.02 40.10 37.43
CA GLU A 610 -26.31 39.47 37.15
C GLU A 610 -26.20 38.48 35.99
N SER A 611 -25.47 38.79 34.91
CA SER A 611 -25.35 37.90 33.75
C SER A 611 -24.52 36.63 34.01
N LEU A 612 -23.71 36.62 35.06
CA LEU A 612 -23.04 35.41 35.56
C LEU A 612 -23.92 34.65 36.56
N LEU A 613 -24.61 35.34 37.47
CA LEU A 613 -25.55 34.73 38.42
C LEU A 613 -26.73 34.04 37.71
N ALA A 614 -27.25 34.64 36.63
CA ALA A 614 -28.35 34.10 35.83
C ALA A 614 -28.02 32.78 35.11
N LYS A 615 -26.74 32.38 35.07
CA LYS A 615 -26.29 31.10 34.51
C LYS A 615 -26.09 30.01 35.56
N LEU A 616 -26.22 30.32 36.84
CA LEU A 616 -26.13 29.34 37.92
C LEU A 616 -27.52 28.74 38.22
N PRO A 617 -27.61 27.44 38.48
CA PRO A 617 -28.86 26.81 38.91
C PRO A 617 -29.15 27.14 40.37
N LEU A 618 -29.75 28.31 40.62
CA LEU A 618 -30.00 28.81 41.98
C LEU A 618 -31.38 28.41 42.52
N THR A 619 -32.32 28.05 41.66
CA THR A 619 -33.65 27.52 42.06
C THR A 619 -33.67 25.99 42.02
N SER A 620 -34.61 25.38 42.77
CA SER A 620 -34.82 23.92 42.76
C SER A 620 -35.13 23.38 41.34
N GLU A 621 -35.85 24.15 40.53
CA GLU A 621 -36.17 23.81 39.14
C GLU A 621 -34.95 23.91 38.21
N GLN A 622 -34.09 24.91 38.39
CA GLN A 622 -32.85 25.01 37.61
C GLN A 622 -31.85 23.90 38.02
N MET A 623 -31.79 23.54 39.31
CA MET A 623 -31.00 22.40 39.78
C MET A 623 -31.50 21.08 39.19
N SER A 624 -32.81 20.82 39.16
CA SER A 624 -33.35 19.59 38.56
C SER A 624 -33.12 19.54 37.04
N ALA A 625 -33.23 20.67 36.33
CA ALA A 625 -32.87 20.76 34.91
C ALA A 625 -31.37 20.48 34.66
N SER A 626 -30.49 21.01 35.50
CA SER A 626 -29.03 20.75 35.45
C SER A 626 -28.71 19.27 35.72
N TYR A 627 -29.35 18.65 36.72
CA TYR A 627 -29.23 17.20 36.97
C TYR A 627 -29.71 16.36 35.79
N LEU A 628 -30.82 16.73 35.14
CA LEU A 628 -31.34 16.04 33.96
C LEU A 628 -30.36 16.15 32.78
N ALA A 629 -29.72 17.30 32.58
CA ALA A 629 -28.68 17.48 31.56
C ALA A 629 -27.48 16.55 31.78
N ILE A 630 -26.97 16.45 33.03
CA ILE A 630 -25.91 15.50 33.40
C ILE A 630 -26.36 14.05 33.14
N LEU A 631 -27.54 13.66 33.63
CA LEU A 631 -28.08 12.30 33.48
C LEU A 631 -28.20 11.90 32.00
N LYS A 632 -28.72 12.80 31.15
CA LYS A 632 -28.86 12.56 29.71
C LYS A 632 -27.50 12.36 29.03
N ALA A 633 -26.55 13.26 29.29
CA ALA A 633 -25.20 13.20 28.73
C ALA A 633 -24.45 11.94 29.19
N ALA A 634 -24.57 11.57 30.47
CA ALA A 634 -23.96 10.36 31.02
C ALA A 634 -24.59 9.08 30.43
N MET A 635 -25.92 9.02 30.31
CA MET A 635 -26.63 7.87 29.72
C MET A 635 -26.29 7.66 28.25
N GLU A 636 -26.12 8.74 27.49
CA GLU A 636 -25.67 8.69 26.10
C GLU A 636 -24.20 8.24 26.01
N ASN A 637 -23.30 8.77 26.83
CA ASN A 637 -21.90 8.34 26.87
C ASN A 637 -21.76 6.86 27.22
N ALA A 638 -22.48 6.39 28.24
CA ALA A 638 -22.48 4.99 28.63
C ALA A 638 -22.97 4.07 27.48
N ALA A 639 -23.98 4.51 26.73
CA ALA A 639 -24.49 3.80 25.56
C ALA A 639 -23.48 3.81 24.39
N LEU A 640 -22.80 4.93 24.12
CA LEU A 640 -21.76 5.04 23.09
C LEU A 640 -20.55 4.15 23.44
N TYR A 641 -20.12 4.13 24.70
CA TYR A 641 -19.07 3.22 25.19
C TYR A 641 -19.48 1.75 24.98
N GLN A 642 -20.71 1.37 25.33
CA GLN A 642 -21.22 0.00 25.21
C GLN A 642 -21.41 -0.46 23.75
N LEU A 643 -22.03 0.37 22.92
CA LEU A 643 -22.58 -0.05 21.61
C LEU A 643 -21.68 0.34 20.43
N ASN A 644 -21.02 1.49 20.49
CA ASN A 644 -20.21 2.01 19.39
C ASN A 644 -18.72 1.72 19.56
N LEU A 645 -18.20 1.83 20.79
CA LEU A 645 -16.77 1.63 21.07
C LEU A 645 -16.45 0.22 21.60
N GLY A 646 -17.42 -0.48 22.19
CA GLY A 646 -17.22 -1.77 22.85
C GLY A 646 -16.38 -1.71 24.13
N ASP A 647 -16.15 -0.52 24.69
CA ASP A 647 -15.36 -0.33 25.91
C ASP A 647 -16.24 -0.51 27.16
N TYR A 648 -16.62 -1.77 27.43
CA TYR A 648 -17.44 -2.13 28.59
C TYR A 648 -16.91 -1.58 29.93
N PRO A 649 -15.59 -1.50 30.21
CA PRO A 649 -15.08 -0.86 31.41
C PRO A 649 -15.49 0.62 31.58
N SER A 650 -15.46 1.45 30.53
CA SER A 650 -15.96 2.83 30.62
C SER A 650 -17.48 2.90 30.72
N ALA A 651 -18.20 2.02 29.99
CA ALA A 651 -19.65 1.91 30.11
C ALA A 651 -20.09 1.53 31.55
N ILE A 652 -19.42 0.56 32.17
CA ILE A 652 -19.64 0.15 33.57
C ILE A 652 -19.41 1.33 34.51
N LYS A 653 -18.33 2.10 34.32
CA LYS A 653 -18.02 3.26 35.16
C LYS A 653 -19.16 4.29 35.11
N GLU A 654 -19.61 4.68 33.92
CA GLU A 654 -20.68 5.67 33.77
C GLU A 654 -22.03 5.13 34.26
N TYR A 655 -22.44 3.91 33.88
CA TYR A 655 -23.70 3.33 34.35
C TYR A 655 -23.74 3.15 35.87
N ARG A 656 -22.62 2.80 36.52
CA ARG A 656 -22.53 2.82 37.98
C ARG A 656 -22.71 4.22 38.55
N GLY A 657 -22.05 5.23 37.97
CA GLY A 657 -22.20 6.62 38.38
C GLY A 657 -23.66 7.06 38.37
N ILE A 658 -24.35 6.83 37.25
CA ILE A 658 -25.78 7.11 37.07
C ILE A 658 -26.63 6.43 38.16
N VAL A 659 -26.45 5.12 38.35
CA VAL A 659 -27.20 4.35 39.37
C VAL A 659 -26.95 4.87 40.79
N THR A 660 -25.74 5.33 41.11
CA THR A 660 -25.43 5.90 42.42
C THR A 660 -25.92 7.33 42.63
N GLN A 661 -26.05 8.13 41.57
CA GLN A 661 -26.40 9.55 41.65
C GLN A 661 -27.91 9.81 41.46
N PHE A 662 -28.61 8.94 40.73
CA PHE A 662 -30.01 9.15 40.32
C PHE A 662 -30.91 7.93 40.63
N PRO A 663 -30.95 7.40 41.88
CA PRO A 663 -31.59 6.12 42.19
C PRO A 663 -33.08 6.04 41.80
N ASP A 664 -33.84 7.12 41.95
CA ASP A 664 -35.31 7.13 41.82
C ASP A 664 -35.83 7.51 40.42
N VAL A 665 -34.94 7.61 39.43
CA VAL A 665 -35.29 8.09 38.07
C VAL A 665 -35.59 6.91 37.12
N SER A 666 -36.58 7.06 36.23
CA SER A 666 -36.99 6.04 35.24
C SER A 666 -35.81 5.50 34.41
N GLU A 667 -34.90 6.38 34.03
CA GLU A 667 -33.66 6.11 33.30
C GLU A 667 -32.73 5.13 34.05
N THR A 668 -32.82 5.04 35.38
CA THR A 668 -32.00 4.16 36.21
C THR A 668 -32.40 2.69 36.05
N GLU A 669 -33.66 2.39 35.71
CA GLU A 669 -34.05 1.04 35.29
C GLU A 669 -33.25 0.60 34.05
N LYS A 670 -33.14 1.50 33.06
CA LYS A 670 -32.37 1.26 31.83
C LYS A 670 -30.86 1.18 32.11
N ALA A 671 -30.35 2.02 33.00
CA ALA A 671 -28.95 2.00 33.41
C ALA A 671 -28.56 0.67 34.07
N LEU A 672 -29.38 0.16 35.00
CA LEU A 672 -29.19 -1.15 35.64
C LEU A 672 -29.21 -2.30 34.64
N PHE A 673 -30.18 -2.30 33.72
CA PHE A 673 -30.27 -3.30 32.66
C PHE A 673 -29.02 -3.34 31.78
N ASN A 674 -28.57 -2.18 31.28
CA ASN A 674 -27.37 -2.09 30.47
C ASN A 674 -26.08 -2.40 31.27
N LEU A 675 -26.03 -2.03 32.55
CA LEU A 675 -24.92 -2.33 33.44
C LEU A 675 -24.74 -3.85 33.64
N ALA A 676 -25.83 -4.60 33.82
CA ALA A 676 -25.78 -6.06 33.88
C ALA A 676 -25.20 -6.66 32.59
N ILE A 677 -25.67 -6.20 31.42
CA ILE A 677 -25.14 -6.63 30.10
C ILE A 677 -23.65 -6.30 29.97
N CYS A 678 -23.22 -5.10 30.41
CA CYS A 678 -21.81 -4.73 30.36
C CYS A 678 -20.96 -5.61 31.28
N TYR A 679 -21.47 -5.98 32.47
CA TYR A 679 -20.79 -6.93 33.36
C TYR A 679 -20.69 -8.33 32.75
N ASP A 680 -21.74 -8.84 32.11
CA ASP A 680 -21.68 -10.12 31.38
C ASP A 680 -20.59 -10.10 30.30
N ARG A 681 -20.57 -9.05 29.47
CA ARG A 681 -19.61 -8.88 28.37
C ARG A 681 -18.17 -8.60 28.85
N ASN A 682 -18.02 -8.14 30.10
CA ASN A 682 -16.73 -7.91 30.75
C ASN A 682 -16.29 -9.09 31.67
N ASN A 683 -16.90 -10.28 31.52
CA ASN A 683 -16.61 -11.49 32.31
C ASN A 683 -16.78 -11.30 33.82
N GLN A 684 -17.80 -10.56 34.25
CA GLN A 684 -18.11 -10.23 35.64
C GLN A 684 -19.53 -10.71 36.04
N PRO A 685 -19.82 -12.02 35.98
CA PRO A 685 -21.17 -12.56 36.12
C PRO A 685 -21.79 -12.34 37.52
N ILE A 686 -20.97 -12.39 38.58
CA ILE A 686 -21.44 -12.17 39.96
C ILE A 686 -21.98 -10.74 40.13
N GLN A 687 -21.30 -9.76 39.52
CA GLN A 687 -21.73 -8.38 39.48
C GLN A 687 -22.98 -8.21 38.60
N ALA A 688 -23.05 -8.92 37.46
CA ALA A 688 -24.24 -8.93 36.61
C ALA A 688 -25.49 -9.45 37.36
N ASP A 689 -25.37 -10.58 38.07
CA ASP A 689 -26.47 -11.14 38.88
C ASP A 689 -26.88 -10.24 40.04
N SER A 690 -25.92 -9.61 40.71
CA SER A 690 -26.19 -8.62 41.76
C SER A 690 -27.01 -7.43 41.22
N VAL A 691 -26.65 -6.92 40.03
CA VAL A 691 -27.39 -5.83 39.36
C VAL A 691 -28.75 -6.29 38.84
N ARG A 692 -28.87 -7.51 38.30
CA ARG A 692 -30.17 -8.10 37.91
C ARG A 692 -31.09 -8.26 39.12
N GLN A 693 -30.56 -8.61 40.29
CA GLN A 693 -31.35 -8.68 41.51
C GLN A 693 -31.80 -7.30 41.97
N LEU A 694 -30.93 -6.29 41.94
CA LEU A 694 -31.30 -4.90 42.25
C LEU A 694 -32.38 -4.35 41.29
N LEU A 695 -32.27 -4.67 39.99
CA LEU A 695 -33.29 -4.36 38.99
C LEU A 695 -34.63 -5.04 39.31
N LYS A 696 -34.62 -6.30 39.75
CA LYS A 696 -35.83 -7.03 40.17
C LYS A 696 -36.49 -6.45 41.43
N THR A 697 -35.69 -6.07 42.44
CA THR A 697 -36.22 -5.54 43.71
C THR A 697 -36.76 -4.13 43.55
N ASN A 698 -36.02 -3.26 42.86
CA ASN A 698 -36.35 -1.83 42.80
C ASN A 698 -37.33 -1.51 41.66
N PHE A 699 -37.35 -2.32 40.59
CA PHE A 699 -38.18 -2.11 39.41
C PHE A 699 -39.00 -3.36 39.06
N ALA A 700 -39.68 -3.95 40.05
CA ALA A 700 -40.47 -5.19 39.92
C ALA A 700 -41.44 -5.20 38.71
N ASN A 701 -42.13 -4.08 38.47
CA ASN A 701 -43.08 -3.91 37.36
C ASN A 701 -42.48 -3.26 36.09
N GLY A 702 -41.20 -2.92 36.12
CA GLY A 702 -40.50 -2.13 35.11
C GLY A 702 -40.37 -2.79 33.73
N LYS A 703 -40.08 -1.98 32.71
CA LYS A 703 -40.03 -2.42 31.31
C LYS A 703 -38.83 -3.34 31.06
N TYR A 704 -37.66 -2.99 31.59
CA TYR A 704 -36.42 -3.72 31.38
C TYR A 704 -36.31 -4.95 32.30
N ASN A 705 -36.88 -4.91 33.51
CA ASN A 705 -37.02 -6.11 34.33
C ASN A 705 -37.87 -7.19 33.61
N LYS A 706 -38.98 -6.80 32.96
CA LYS A 706 -39.77 -7.71 32.11
C LYS A 706 -38.95 -8.30 30.95
N LEU A 707 -38.07 -7.51 30.32
CA LEU A 707 -37.15 -8.01 29.28
C LEU A 707 -36.15 -9.05 29.82
N VAL A 708 -35.59 -8.84 31.03
CA VAL A 708 -34.71 -9.83 31.69
C VAL A 708 -35.47 -11.14 31.97
N GLN A 709 -36.72 -11.05 32.42
CA GLN A 709 -37.55 -12.23 32.68
C GLN A 709 -37.96 -12.99 31.39
N GLN A 710 -38.00 -12.31 30.25
CA GLN A 710 -38.34 -12.91 28.95
C GLN A 710 -37.17 -13.65 28.27
N GLN A 711 -35.91 -13.37 28.63
CA GLN A 711 -34.73 -14.02 28.04
C GLN A 711 -34.64 -15.54 28.27
N GLY A 712 -35.46 -16.11 29.16
CA GLY A 712 -35.54 -17.55 29.44
C GLY A 712 -36.62 -18.34 28.68
N LYS A 713 -37.39 -17.70 27.77
CA LYS A 713 -38.38 -18.40 26.93
C LYS A 713 -38.21 -18.02 25.46
N PRO A 714 -38.27 -18.97 24.51
CA PRO A 714 -38.36 -18.61 23.10
C PRO A 714 -39.64 -17.82 22.90
N VAL A 715 -39.51 -16.58 22.41
CA VAL A 715 -40.66 -15.75 22.04
C VAL A 715 -41.43 -16.50 20.97
N ALA A 716 -42.71 -16.79 21.23
CA ALA A 716 -43.59 -17.34 20.22
C ALA A 716 -43.60 -16.37 19.03
N LYS A 717 -43.08 -16.82 17.87
CA LYS A 717 -42.96 -15.99 16.67
C LYS A 717 -44.36 -15.46 16.30
N ASP A 718 -44.45 -14.17 16.04
CA ASP A 718 -45.71 -13.55 15.61
C ASP A 718 -46.21 -14.21 14.30
N ASN A 719 -47.52 -14.29 14.11
CA ASN A 719 -48.14 -14.89 12.93
C ASN A 719 -47.66 -14.24 11.62
N ALA A 720 -47.37 -12.94 11.65
CA ALA A 720 -46.73 -12.25 10.52
C ALA A 720 -45.31 -12.78 10.25
N THR A 721 -44.52 -13.05 11.30
CA THR A 721 -43.17 -13.62 11.18
C THR A 721 -43.22 -15.02 10.57
N LEU A 722 -44.16 -15.88 11.03
CA LEU A 722 -44.34 -17.24 10.50
C LEU A 722 -44.78 -17.26 9.03
N ALA A 723 -45.69 -16.38 8.62
CA ALA A 723 -46.10 -16.27 7.21
C ALA A 723 -44.94 -15.83 6.31
N TYR A 724 -44.12 -14.89 6.76
CA TYR A 724 -42.93 -14.46 6.02
C TYR A 724 -41.80 -15.49 6.00
N GLU A 725 -41.68 -16.32 7.04
CA GLU A 725 -40.78 -17.48 7.08
C GLU A 725 -41.21 -18.55 6.07
N GLN A 726 -42.52 -18.81 5.92
CA GLN A 726 -43.05 -19.70 4.87
C GLN A 726 -42.75 -19.18 3.44
N VAL A 727 -42.97 -17.89 3.18
CA VAL A 727 -42.62 -17.25 1.89
C VAL A 727 -41.13 -17.44 1.58
N TYR A 728 -40.29 -17.16 2.57
CA TYR A 728 -38.85 -17.26 2.48
C TYR A 728 -38.38 -18.70 2.19
N ASP A 729 -38.98 -19.69 2.86
CA ASP A 729 -38.72 -21.11 2.63
C ASP A 729 -39.11 -21.58 1.22
N LEU A 730 -40.26 -21.14 0.71
CA LEU A 730 -40.68 -21.45 -0.67
C LEU A 730 -39.73 -20.83 -1.71
N PHE A 731 -39.22 -19.62 -1.45
CA PHE A 731 -38.20 -18.99 -2.30
C PHE A 731 -36.88 -19.77 -2.29
N LEU A 732 -36.39 -20.20 -1.11
CA LEU A 732 -35.18 -21.01 -0.99
C LEU A 732 -35.32 -22.39 -1.63
N ALA A 733 -36.48 -23.03 -1.49
CA ALA A 733 -36.76 -24.36 -2.03
C ALA A 733 -36.99 -24.38 -3.57
N GLY A 734 -37.01 -23.21 -4.23
CA GLY A 734 -37.21 -23.09 -5.67
C GLY A 734 -38.67 -23.03 -6.13
N SER A 735 -39.64 -23.02 -5.21
CA SER A 735 -41.09 -22.92 -5.48
C SER A 735 -41.52 -21.49 -5.82
N PHE A 736 -40.80 -20.81 -6.72
CA PHE A 736 -40.91 -19.36 -6.98
C PHE A 736 -42.33 -18.86 -7.30
N LYS A 737 -43.12 -19.62 -8.06
CA LYS A 737 -44.50 -19.22 -8.42
C LYS A 737 -45.42 -19.18 -7.21
N GLU A 738 -45.31 -20.19 -6.35
CA GLU A 738 -46.05 -20.29 -5.09
C GLU A 738 -45.56 -19.24 -4.09
N ALA A 739 -44.23 -19.07 -3.97
CA ALA A 739 -43.60 -18.08 -3.12
C ALA A 739 -44.08 -16.65 -3.41
N LEU A 740 -44.20 -16.28 -4.69
CA LEU A 740 -44.73 -14.97 -5.13
C LEU A 740 -46.22 -14.79 -4.77
N GLN A 741 -47.04 -15.83 -4.93
CA GLN A 741 -48.47 -15.77 -4.57
C GLN A 741 -48.67 -15.65 -3.05
N VAL A 742 -47.98 -16.48 -2.27
CA VAL A 742 -48.03 -16.40 -0.79
C VAL A 742 -47.48 -15.05 -0.32
N LYS A 743 -46.40 -14.55 -0.93
CA LYS A 743 -45.86 -13.21 -0.65
C LYS A 743 -46.88 -12.11 -0.89
N GLU A 744 -47.57 -12.10 -2.03
CA GLU A 744 -48.59 -11.08 -2.32
C GLU A 744 -49.72 -11.07 -1.27
N THR A 745 -50.14 -12.25 -0.80
CA THR A 745 -51.14 -12.34 0.28
C THR A 745 -50.59 -11.90 1.64
N ALA A 746 -49.31 -12.16 1.93
CA ALA A 746 -48.67 -11.75 3.17
C ALA A 746 -48.44 -10.23 3.23
N ASP A 747 -47.90 -9.65 2.15
CA ASP A 747 -47.64 -8.21 2.03
C ASP A 747 -48.93 -7.39 2.14
N LYS A 748 -50.04 -7.86 1.55
CA LYS A 748 -51.37 -7.24 1.69
C LYS A 748 -51.95 -7.31 3.11
N LYS A 749 -51.62 -8.34 3.88
CA LYS A 749 -52.24 -8.62 5.19
C LYS A 749 -51.45 -8.09 6.38
N TRP A 750 -50.12 -8.05 6.29
CA TRP A 750 -49.23 -7.72 7.41
C TRP A 750 -48.21 -6.60 7.12
N GLY A 751 -47.98 -6.25 5.85
CA GLY A 751 -47.01 -5.21 5.48
C GLY A 751 -45.55 -5.56 5.80
N LYS A 752 -44.64 -4.62 5.54
CA LYS A 752 -43.18 -4.86 5.57
C LYS A 752 -42.68 -5.29 6.96
N SER A 753 -41.88 -6.35 7.01
CA SER A 753 -41.39 -7.01 8.22
C SER A 753 -39.86 -7.18 8.22
N TYR A 754 -39.30 -7.72 9.32
CA TYR A 754 -37.87 -8.02 9.47
C TYR A 754 -37.29 -8.90 8.35
N TRP A 755 -38.10 -9.82 7.80
CA TRP A 755 -37.72 -10.75 6.73
C TRP A 755 -37.83 -10.18 5.32
N THR A 756 -38.50 -9.04 5.14
CA THR A 756 -38.75 -8.47 3.81
C THR A 756 -37.46 -8.12 3.04
N PRO A 757 -36.37 -7.60 3.64
CA PRO A 757 -35.09 -7.41 2.94
C PRO A 757 -34.50 -8.71 2.37
N GLN A 758 -34.56 -9.80 3.14
CA GLN A 758 -34.03 -11.12 2.79
C GLN A 758 -34.82 -11.71 1.62
N GLN A 759 -36.15 -11.61 1.67
CA GLN A 759 -37.04 -12.02 0.59
C GLN A 759 -36.82 -11.21 -0.68
N LEU A 760 -36.74 -9.87 -0.59
CA LEU A 760 -36.45 -8.99 -1.74
C LEU A 760 -35.09 -9.31 -2.38
N TYR A 761 -34.10 -9.70 -1.58
CA TYR A 761 -32.76 -10.06 -2.06
C TYR A 761 -32.76 -11.41 -2.79
N ILE A 762 -33.43 -12.42 -2.24
CA ILE A 762 -33.57 -13.75 -2.84
C ILE A 762 -34.44 -13.70 -4.11
N GLU A 763 -35.54 -12.93 -4.09
CA GLU A 763 -36.37 -12.63 -5.25
C GLU A 763 -35.54 -11.94 -6.35
N ALA A 764 -34.68 -10.99 -6.00
CA ALA A 764 -33.78 -10.37 -6.97
C ALA A 764 -32.81 -11.39 -7.60
N ILE A 765 -32.22 -12.30 -6.82
CA ILE A 765 -31.32 -13.36 -7.35
C ILE A 765 -32.05 -14.25 -8.37
N TYR A 766 -33.33 -14.57 -8.15
CA TYR A 766 -34.15 -15.29 -9.13
C TYR A 766 -34.27 -14.51 -10.45
N TYR A 767 -34.63 -13.23 -10.41
CA TYR A 767 -34.71 -12.40 -11.61
C TYR A 767 -33.35 -12.19 -12.30
N VAL A 768 -32.26 -12.08 -11.54
CA VAL A 768 -30.87 -12.04 -12.05
C VAL A 768 -30.52 -13.30 -12.85
N LYS A 769 -30.97 -14.48 -12.42
CA LYS A 769 -30.77 -15.73 -13.17
C LYS A 769 -31.53 -15.71 -14.49
N ASN A 770 -32.77 -15.24 -14.48
CA ASN A 770 -33.63 -15.16 -15.67
C ASN A 770 -33.26 -14.02 -16.65
N ARG A 771 -32.23 -13.22 -16.34
CA ARG A 771 -31.84 -11.98 -17.06
C ARG A 771 -32.91 -10.88 -17.03
N GLU A 772 -33.81 -10.91 -16.04
CA GLU A 772 -34.84 -9.91 -15.79
C GLU A 772 -34.27 -8.74 -14.96
N ASP A 773 -33.14 -8.17 -15.40
CA ASP A 773 -32.29 -7.28 -14.60
C ASP A 773 -32.99 -6.02 -14.11
N SER A 774 -33.92 -5.46 -14.90
CA SER A 774 -34.72 -4.30 -14.49
C SER A 774 -35.59 -4.60 -13.26
N ILE A 775 -36.15 -5.81 -13.16
CA ILE A 775 -36.98 -6.23 -12.02
C ILE A 775 -36.08 -6.50 -10.81
N ALA A 776 -34.95 -7.18 -11.01
CA ALA A 776 -33.94 -7.37 -9.96
C ALA A 776 -33.43 -6.05 -9.37
N ILE A 777 -33.04 -5.08 -10.22
CA ILE A 777 -32.57 -3.76 -9.79
C ILE A 777 -33.66 -3.03 -8.99
N ASN A 778 -34.93 -3.12 -9.39
CA ASN A 778 -36.04 -2.52 -8.65
C ASN A 778 -36.18 -3.12 -7.24
N ARG A 779 -36.14 -4.46 -7.10
CA ARG A 779 -36.21 -5.14 -5.79
C ARG A 779 -35.01 -4.82 -4.90
N LEU A 780 -33.81 -4.79 -5.45
CA LEU A 780 -32.59 -4.40 -4.72
C LEU A 780 -32.64 -2.91 -4.31
N THR A 781 -33.19 -2.04 -5.15
CA THR A 781 -33.39 -0.61 -4.83
C THR A 781 -34.44 -0.41 -3.75
N GLU A 782 -35.43 -1.31 -3.65
CA GLU A 782 -36.41 -1.29 -2.57
C GLU A 782 -35.76 -1.61 -1.21
N ILE A 783 -34.77 -2.52 -1.17
CA ILE A 783 -33.98 -2.80 0.04
C ILE A 783 -33.24 -1.53 0.50
N THR A 784 -32.51 -0.88 -0.41
CA THR A 784 -31.67 0.28 -0.05
C THR A 784 -32.49 1.51 0.37
N LYS A 785 -33.71 1.67 -0.16
CA LYS A 785 -34.64 2.75 0.20
C LYS A 785 -35.50 2.47 1.43
N SER A 786 -36.10 1.28 1.52
CA SER A 786 -37.08 0.96 2.58
C SER A 786 -36.42 0.43 3.86
N PHE A 787 -35.20 -0.10 3.77
CA PHE A 787 -34.52 -0.77 4.89
C PHE A 787 -33.05 -0.31 5.03
N PRO A 788 -32.81 0.99 5.28
CA PRO A 788 -31.47 1.58 5.27
C PRO A 788 -30.51 1.02 6.33
N ASN A 789 -31.03 0.34 7.36
CA ASN A 789 -30.28 -0.31 8.44
C ASN A 789 -30.12 -1.83 8.25
N SER A 790 -30.58 -2.39 7.12
CA SER A 790 -30.44 -3.82 6.84
C SER A 790 -28.99 -4.18 6.48
N PRO A 791 -28.42 -5.31 6.98
CA PRO A 791 -27.11 -5.79 6.57
C PRO A 791 -27.04 -6.18 5.08
N LEU A 792 -28.19 -6.25 4.38
CA LEU A 792 -28.26 -6.51 2.95
C LEU A 792 -28.15 -5.25 2.07
N LYS A 793 -28.17 -4.03 2.65
CA LYS A 793 -28.07 -2.77 1.91
C LYS A 793 -26.82 -2.69 1.02
N GLU A 794 -25.65 -2.94 1.59
CA GLU A 794 -24.39 -2.87 0.85
C GLU A 794 -24.32 -3.94 -0.25
N LYS A 795 -24.78 -5.16 0.06
CA LYS A 795 -24.91 -6.24 -0.94
C LYS A 795 -25.86 -5.88 -2.08
N ALA A 796 -26.95 -5.16 -1.78
CA ALA A 796 -27.87 -4.67 -2.78
C ALA A 796 -27.25 -3.59 -3.67
N TYR A 797 -26.46 -2.65 -3.13
CA TYR A 797 -25.71 -1.68 -3.95
C TYR A 797 -24.70 -2.36 -4.86
N THR A 798 -23.87 -3.27 -4.36
CA THR A 798 -22.90 -4.00 -5.19
C THR A 798 -23.59 -4.76 -6.33
N MET A 799 -24.71 -5.43 -6.04
CA MET A 799 -25.46 -6.16 -7.05
C MET A 799 -26.09 -5.21 -8.08
N ILE A 800 -26.62 -4.04 -7.68
CA ILE A 800 -27.14 -3.04 -8.62
C ILE A 800 -26.06 -2.54 -9.59
N ASP A 801 -24.82 -2.27 -9.12
CA ASP A 801 -23.73 -1.84 -10.01
C ASP A 801 -23.37 -2.93 -11.03
N VAL A 802 -23.19 -4.17 -10.56
CA VAL A 802 -22.89 -5.32 -11.42
C VAL A 802 -23.96 -5.52 -12.48
N LEU A 803 -25.26 -5.41 -12.12
CA LEU A 803 -26.36 -5.59 -13.08
C LEU A 803 -26.43 -4.46 -14.11
N LYS A 804 -26.24 -3.20 -13.69
CA LYS A 804 -26.17 -2.05 -14.62
C LYS A 804 -25.05 -2.22 -15.66
N ARG A 805 -23.97 -2.89 -15.27
CA ARG A 805 -22.77 -3.10 -16.08
C ARG A 805 -22.66 -4.51 -16.68
N ARG A 806 -23.70 -5.35 -16.54
CA ARG A 806 -23.67 -6.76 -16.96
C ARG A 806 -23.21 -6.91 -18.41
N LYS A 807 -23.72 -6.09 -19.32
CA LYS A 807 -23.35 -6.15 -20.75
C LYS A 807 -21.87 -5.86 -21.00
N GLU A 808 -21.29 -4.89 -20.29
CA GLU A 808 -19.85 -4.57 -20.37
C GLU A 808 -19.01 -5.75 -19.84
N ILE A 809 -19.42 -6.29 -18.69
CA ILE A 809 -18.75 -7.42 -18.02
C ILE A 809 -18.83 -8.69 -18.88
N GLU A 810 -20.00 -9.02 -19.42
CA GLU A 810 -20.19 -10.17 -20.31
C GLU A 810 -19.38 -10.02 -21.61
N THR A 811 -19.32 -8.82 -22.20
CA THR A 811 -18.46 -8.57 -23.37
C THR A 811 -16.99 -8.80 -23.03
N TYR A 812 -16.50 -8.15 -21.95
CA TYR A 812 -15.12 -8.30 -21.48
C TYR A 812 -14.73 -9.75 -21.17
N LEU A 813 -15.63 -10.52 -20.53
CA LEU A 813 -15.38 -11.93 -20.21
C LEU A 813 -15.47 -12.84 -21.44
N THR A 814 -16.27 -12.50 -22.45
CA THR A 814 -16.37 -13.26 -23.70
C THR A 814 -15.13 -13.06 -24.58
N ASP A 815 -14.56 -11.85 -24.56
CA ASP A 815 -13.30 -11.53 -25.25
C ASP A 815 -12.06 -12.08 -24.49
N LEU A 816 -12.22 -12.54 -23.24
CA LEU A 816 -11.15 -13.02 -22.37
C LEU A 816 -10.72 -14.45 -22.73
N LYS A 817 -9.76 -14.59 -23.66
CA LYS A 817 -9.11 -15.88 -23.93
C LYS A 817 -8.20 -16.31 -22.78
N ILE A 818 -8.69 -17.23 -21.95
CA ILE A 818 -7.89 -17.94 -20.94
C ILE A 818 -7.26 -19.17 -21.61
N GLU A 819 -5.96 -19.10 -21.94
CA GLU A 819 -5.19 -20.31 -22.21
C GLU A 819 -4.98 -21.06 -20.89
N LYS A 820 -5.56 -22.26 -20.82
CA LYS A 820 -5.48 -23.14 -19.65
C LYS A 820 -4.29 -24.06 -19.85
N THR A 821 -3.23 -23.89 -19.06
CA THR A 821 -2.05 -24.75 -19.11
C THR A 821 -2.41 -26.16 -18.67
N GLU A 822 -2.57 -27.09 -19.61
CA GLU A 822 -2.60 -28.52 -19.31
C GLU A 822 -1.17 -29.07 -19.23
N GLU A 823 -0.97 -30.06 -18.35
CA GLU A 823 0.33 -30.67 -18.11
C GLU A 823 0.78 -31.48 -19.33
N VAL A 824 1.87 -31.06 -19.98
CA VAL A 824 2.48 -31.84 -21.07
C VAL A 824 3.58 -32.73 -20.50
N SER A 825 3.25 -34.00 -20.37
CA SER A 825 4.21 -35.08 -20.17
C SER A 825 5.05 -35.34 -21.44
N ASP A 826 6.29 -35.76 -21.22
CA ASP A 826 7.35 -36.04 -22.20
C ASP A 826 6.91 -36.41 -23.64
N ARG A 827 7.22 -35.53 -24.61
CA ARG A 827 7.58 -35.91 -26.00
C ARG A 827 8.65 -34.96 -26.58
N PRO A 828 9.49 -35.42 -27.53
CA PRO A 828 10.62 -34.65 -28.04
C PRO A 828 10.19 -33.52 -28.98
N ILE A 829 11.02 -32.49 -29.06
CA ILE A 829 10.80 -31.29 -29.89
C ILE A 829 11.20 -31.58 -31.34
N GLU A 830 10.24 -31.51 -32.26
CA GLU A 830 10.53 -31.30 -33.69
C GLU A 830 10.42 -29.81 -34.03
N LEU A 831 11.48 -29.29 -34.65
CA LEU A 831 11.52 -27.92 -35.18
C LEU A 831 11.02 -27.93 -36.62
N ASN A 832 9.83 -27.37 -36.87
CA ASN A 832 9.49 -26.56 -38.06
C ASN A 832 8.02 -26.13 -38.04
N GLU A 833 7.77 -24.82 -38.15
CA GLU A 833 6.78 -24.14 -39.02
C GLU A 833 6.39 -22.76 -38.47
N VAL A 834 6.51 -21.73 -39.31
CA VAL A 834 6.14 -20.35 -38.99
C VAL A 834 4.71 -20.09 -39.47
N ASN A 835 3.75 -20.20 -38.57
CA ASN A 835 2.36 -19.86 -38.87
C ASN A 835 2.15 -18.33 -38.98
N THR A 836 1.81 -17.84 -40.17
CA THR A 836 1.52 -16.42 -40.42
C THR A 836 0.12 -16.04 -39.91
N VAL A 837 0.06 -15.20 -38.87
CA VAL A 837 -1.22 -14.71 -38.32
C VAL A 837 -1.75 -13.52 -39.12
N LYS A 838 -3.06 -13.59 -39.46
CA LYS A 838 -3.79 -12.59 -40.23
C LYS A 838 -3.91 -11.25 -39.48
N LYS A 839 -3.79 -10.15 -40.21
CA LYS A 839 -3.95 -8.78 -39.72
C LYS A 839 -5.43 -8.38 -39.60
N ALA A 840 -5.86 -7.93 -38.42
CA ALA A 840 -7.15 -7.28 -38.20
C ALA A 840 -7.09 -5.77 -38.52
N PRO A 841 -8.21 -5.10 -38.85
CA PRO A 841 -8.19 -3.80 -39.55
C PRO A 841 -8.03 -2.58 -38.61
N ALA A 842 -7.46 -1.50 -39.16
CA ALA A 842 -7.47 -0.16 -38.57
C ALA A 842 -8.54 0.73 -39.25
N PRO A 843 -9.07 1.76 -38.57
CA PRO A 843 -10.22 2.53 -39.05
C PRO A 843 -9.90 3.52 -40.18
N LYS A 844 -10.96 3.93 -40.89
CA LYS A 844 -10.93 4.75 -42.11
C LYS A 844 -10.48 6.20 -41.86
N ALA A 845 -9.72 6.74 -42.80
CA ALA A 845 -9.79 8.13 -43.23
C ALA A 845 -9.69 8.15 -44.77
N GLU A 846 -10.50 8.99 -45.41
CA GLU A 846 -10.63 9.04 -46.87
C GLU A 846 -9.58 9.95 -47.51
N ILE A 847 -9.14 9.62 -48.74
CA ILE A 847 -9.21 10.48 -49.95
C ILE A 847 -8.65 9.71 -51.16
N THR A 848 -9.15 10.08 -52.34
CA THR A 848 -9.32 9.34 -53.60
C THR A 848 -8.09 9.19 -54.53
N GLN A 849 -8.13 8.11 -55.35
CA GLN A 849 -7.56 7.97 -56.72
C GLN A 849 -6.00 7.86 -56.88
N GLN A 850 -5.41 7.09 -57.82
CA GLN A 850 -5.90 6.43 -59.06
C GLN A 850 -5.08 5.14 -59.44
N VAL A 851 -5.79 4.03 -59.69
CA VAL A 851 -5.67 2.96 -60.74
C VAL A 851 -4.31 2.51 -61.37
N ALA A 852 -3.91 1.26 -61.04
CA ALA A 852 -3.39 0.14 -61.92
C ALA A 852 -2.08 0.26 -62.76
N PRO A 853 -1.50 -0.85 -63.33
CA PRO A 853 -1.91 -2.26 -63.28
C PRO A 853 -0.84 -3.29 -62.82
N VAL A 854 -1.26 -4.56 -62.81
CA VAL A 854 -0.55 -5.77 -62.32
C VAL A 854 0.34 -6.41 -63.38
N LEU A 855 1.46 -7.02 -62.97
CA LEU A 855 2.10 -8.13 -63.70
C LEU A 855 2.24 -9.37 -62.82
N LYS A 856 1.90 -10.54 -63.39
CA LYS A 856 1.95 -11.86 -62.76
C LYS A 856 3.23 -12.59 -63.19
N ILE A 857 3.85 -13.35 -62.28
CA ILE A 857 4.73 -14.48 -62.65
C ILE A 857 4.32 -15.70 -61.79
N LYS A 858 4.29 -16.88 -62.42
CA LYS A 858 3.86 -18.16 -61.81
C LYS A 858 5.01 -18.84 -61.04
N PRO A 859 4.71 -19.66 -60.01
CA PRO A 859 5.68 -20.57 -59.40
C PRO A 859 5.90 -21.80 -60.30
N ASN A 860 7.11 -22.37 -60.25
CA ASN A 860 7.41 -23.69 -60.82
C ASN A 860 7.69 -24.69 -59.70
N THR A 861 6.95 -25.79 -59.71
CA THR A 861 7.08 -26.96 -58.83
C THR A 861 8.15 -27.92 -59.37
N LEU A 862 8.95 -28.52 -58.48
CA LEU A 862 9.62 -29.80 -58.74
C LEU A 862 9.57 -30.66 -57.47
N GLU A 863 9.33 -31.96 -57.66
CA GLU A 863 9.09 -32.97 -56.62
C GLU A 863 9.86 -34.28 -57.01
N PRO A 864 9.90 -35.37 -56.23
CA PRO A 864 11.17 -35.84 -55.68
C PRO A 864 11.56 -37.29 -56.03
N LYS A 865 12.81 -37.66 -55.71
CA LYS A 865 13.42 -39.02 -55.55
C LYS A 865 14.71 -38.81 -54.73
N GLU A 866 15.21 -39.68 -53.84
CA GLU A 866 15.04 -41.13 -53.60
C GLU A 866 15.29 -41.47 -52.10
N LYS A 867 14.99 -42.71 -51.67
CA LYS A 867 15.40 -43.27 -50.34
C LYS A 867 16.64 -44.17 -50.53
N PRO A 868 17.48 -44.40 -49.51
CA PRO A 868 17.40 -45.72 -48.85
C PRO A 868 17.79 -45.85 -47.36
N VAL A 869 17.09 -46.78 -46.69
CA VAL A 869 17.56 -47.78 -45.69
C VAL A 869 18.01 -47.35 -44.27
N ILE A 870 17.63 -48.21 -43.32
CA ILE A 870 17.77 -48.12 -41.86
C ILE A 870 18.91 -49.03 -41.38
N VAL A 871 19.72 -48.59 -40.40
CA VAL A 871 20.42 -49.47 -39.47
C VAL A 871 20.30 -48.90 -38.05
N ALA A 872 19.84 -49.72 -37.10
CA ALA A 872 19.75 -49.36 -35.69
C ALA A 872 20.95 -49.90 -34.90
N VAL A 873 21.49 -49.11 -33.97
CA VAL A 873 22.48 -49.56 -32.98
C VAL A 873 22.10 -48.99 -31.61
N ALA A 874 21.96 -49.86 -30.61
CA ALA A 874 21.67 -49.48 -29.23
C ALA A 874 22.96 -49.33 -28.41
N PRO A 875 23.02 -48.39 -27.44
CA PRO A 875 24.11 -48.32 -26.47
C PRO A 875 23.88 -49.28 -25.27
N PRO A 876 24.96 -49.81 -24.64
CA PRO A 876 24.88 -50.88 -23.65
C PRO A 876 24.66 -50.39 -22.21
N LYS A 877 24.16 -51.30 -21.35
CA LYS A 877 24.30 -51.22 -19.89
C LYS A 877 25.63 -51.86 -19.45
N VAL A 878 26.30 -51.28 -18.47
CA VAL A 878 27.20 -51.99 -17.54
C VAL A 878 26.90 -51.49 -16.12
N ASP A 879 27.03 -52.39 -15.15
CA ASP A 879 26.48 -52.30 -13.79
C ASP A 879 27.56 -52.62 -12.73
N THR A 880 27.22 -52.45 -11.46
CA THR A 880 27.79 -53.06 -10.24
C THR A 880 29.10 -52.55 -9.60
N THR A 881 28.93 -51.94 -8.42
CA THR A 881 29.67 -52.17 -7.15
C THR A 881 31.15 -51.68 -7.07
N ARG A 882 31.79 -51.38 -5.92
CA ARG A 882 31.56 -51.51 -4.44
C ARG A 882 32.51 -50.46 -3.77
N LYS A 883 32.55 -50.12 -2.47
CA LYS A 883 31.96 -50.55 -1.17
C LYS A 883 32.12 -49.36 -0.17
N GLN A 884 31.29 -49.23 0.87
CA GLN A 884 31.52 -48.29 2.01
C GLN A 884 32.40 -48.89 3.13
N PRO A 885 32.78 -48.11 4.15
CA PRO A 885 32.11 -48.28 5.46
C PRO A 885 31.54 -46.99 6.11
N ASN A 886 30.60 -47.20 7.03
CA ASN A 886 29.73 -46.22 7.71
C ASN A 886 30.30 -45.64 9.02
N VAL A 887 29.83 -44.42 9.39
CA VAL A 887 29.28 -44.02 10.71
C VAL A 887 28.30 -42.84 10.43
N VAL A 888 26.97 -43.02 10.28
CA VAL A 888 25.89 -43.03 11.30
C VAL A 888 25.88 -41.73 12.16
N LEU A 889 24.86 -40.86 12.10
CA LEU A 889 23.53 -41.03 12.73
C LEU A 889 22.38 -40.32 11.98
N VAL A 890 21.33 -41.11 11.70
CA VAL A 890 19.88 -40.82 11.71
C VAL A 890 19.35 -39.46 11.22
N ASP A 891 18.72 -39.49 10.03
CA ASP A 891 17.49 -38.75 9.74
C ASP A 891 16.60 -39.62 8.83
N ALA A 892 15.30 -39.70 9.10
CA ALA A 892 14.37 -40.59 8.39
C ALA A 892 13.64 -39.85 7.24
N PRO A 893 13.73 -40.31 5.97
CA PRO A 893 13.03 -39.68 4.87
C PRO A 893 11.56 -40.11 4.81
N MET A 894 10.62 -39.15 4.85
CA MET A 894 9.22 -39.44 4.53
C MET A 894 9.08 -39.88 3.06
N GLN A 895 8.43 -41.02 2.85
CA GLN A 895 8.16 -41.56 1.52
C GLN A 895 7.22 -40.66 0.72
N LYS A 896 7.53 -40.53 -0.58
CA LYS A 896 6.59 -40.08 -1.59
C LYS A 896 5.53 -41.18 -1.77
N LEU A 897 4.36 -40.99 -1.18
CA LEU A 897 3.24 -41.94 -1.32
C LEU A 897 2.70 -41.90 -2.75
N GLU A 898 2.67 -43.05 -3.41
CA GLU A 898 1.90 -43.26 -4.63
C GLU A 898 0.40 -43.25 -4.31
N PRO A 899 -0.48 -42.88 -5.28
CA PRO A 899 -1.92 -42.83 -5.04
C PRO A 899 -2.48 -44.23 -4.78
N VAL A 900 -2.88 -44.48 -3.54
CA VAL A 900 -3.53 -45.73 -3.13
C VAL A 900 -4.88 -45.85 -3.85
N LYS A 901 -5.00 -46.83 -4.75
CA LYS A 901 -6.30 -47.31 -5.24
C LYS A 901 -7.01 -48.07 -4.11
N ILE A 902 -7.76 -47.35 -3.28
CA ILE A 902 -8.63 -47.95 -2.27
C ILE A 902 -9.90 -48.46 -2.98
N ALA A 903 -10.24 -49.74 -2.79
CA ALA A 903 -11.49 -50.31 -3.29
C ALA A 903 -12.70 -49.65 -2.60
N PRO A 904 -13.88 -49.54 -3.24
CA PRO A 904 -15.03 -48.85 -2.65
C PRO A 904 -15.63 -49.64 -1.49
N THR A 905 -15.13 -49.41 -0.27
CA THR A 905 -15.87 -49.69 0.95
C THR A 905 -17.05 -48.73 1.03
N ASN A 906 -18.27 -49.27 1.05
CA ASN A 906 -19.51 -48.47 1.07
C ASN A 906 -19.84 -47.87 2.46
N GLN A 907 -18.79 -47.57 3.24
CA GLN A 907 -18.82 -47.16 4.64
C GLN A 907 -17.94 -45.92 4.82
N TYR A 908 -18.36 -45.02 5.71
CA TYR A 908 -17.57 -43.84 6.06
C TYR A 908 -16.42 -44.21 6.99
N ALA A 909 -15.26 -43.59 6.78
CA ALA A 909 -14.07 -43.78 7.59
C ALA A 909 -13.47 -42.42 7.95
N PHE A 910 -12.85 -42.30 9.13
CA PHE A 910 -12.26 -41.05 9.59
C PHE A 910 -10.77 -41.22 9.92
N ASN A 911 -9.95 -40.38 9.29
CA ASN A 911 -8.53 -40.24 9.57
C ASN A 911 -8.22 -38.75 9.77
N THR A 912 -7.53 -38.42 10.86
CA THR A 912 -7.18 -37.03 11.20
C THR A 912 -6.20 -36.41 10.21
N ASN A 913 -5.34 -37.23 9.60
CA ASN A 913 -4.18 -36.80 8.81
C ASN A 913 -4.45 -36.74 7.30
N ASP A 914 -5.61 -37.21 6.86
CA ASP A 914 -6.03 -37.07 5.46
C ASP A 914 -6.37 -35.61 5.14
N PRO A 915 -6.28 -35.17 3.87
CA PRO A 915 -6.80 -33.87 3.47
C PRO A 915 -8.34 -33.80 3.60
N HIS A 916 -8.85 -32.77 4.30
CA HIS A 916 -10.28 -32.55 4.54
C HIS A 916 -10.79 -31.30 3.85
N PHE A 917 -12.02 -31.34 3.34
CA PHE A 917 -12.79 -30.16 2.96
C PHE A 917 -13.68 -29.73 4.12
N VAL A 918 -13.87 -28.41 4.26
CA VAL A 918 -15.01 -27.86 5.00
C VAL A 918 -16.17 -27.79 4.03
N ALA A 919 -17.25 -28.51 4.29
CA ALA A 919 -18.49 -28.37 3.53
C ALA A 919 -19.48 -27.49 4.29
N VAL A 920 -19.94 -26.43 3.63
CA VAL A 920 -21.15 -25.72 4.02
C VAL A 920 -22.32 -26.44 3.37
N VAL A 921 -23.05 -27.22 4.17
CA VAL A 921 -24.28 -27.89 3.75
C VAL A 921 -25.38 -26.84 3.66
N LEU A 922 -26.03 -26.72 2.51
CA LEU A 922 -27.24 -25.94 2.31
C LEU A 922 -28.41 -26.92 2.23
N ASP A 923 -29.30 -26.91 3.23
CA ASP A 923 -30.40 -27.87 3.38
C ASP A 923 -31.74 -27.23 3.03
N LYS A 924 -32.51 -27.90 2.16
CA LYS A 924 -33.73 -27.39 1.52
C LYS A 924 -33.49 -26.08 0.75
N VAL A 925 -32.32 -25.96 0.12
CA VAL A 925 -31.91 -24.81 -0.69
C VAL A 925 -31.65 -25.24 -2.13
N ASP A 926 -32.31 -24.56 -3.07
CA ASP A 926 -32.14 -24.77 -4.51
C ASP A 926 -30.71 -24.45 -4.98
N GLY A 927 -30.23 -25.21 -5.97
CA GLY A 927 -28.89 -25.07 -6.55
C GLY A 927 -28.54 -23.66 -7.03
N ILE A 928 -29.52 -22.82 -7.39
CA ILE A 928 -29.34 -21.41 -7.76
C ILE A 928 -28.59 -20.62 -6.67
N PHE A 929 -28.93 -20.85 -5.40
CA PHE A 929 -28.40 -20.08 -4.28
C PHE A 929 -27.02 -20.59 -3.81
N SER A 930 -26.65 -21.81 -4.19
CA SER A 930 -25.30 -22.34 -3.95
C SER A 930 -24.21 -21.46 -4.58
N GLY A 931 -24.49 -20.81 -5.72
CA GLY A 931 -23.55 -19.92 -6.39
C GLY A 931 -23.25 -18.65 -5.59
N GLU A 932 -24.26 -18.04 -4.97
CA GLU A 932 -24.04 -16.85 -4.13
C GLU A 932 -23.40 -17.21 -2.79
N ALA A 933 -23.73 -18.37 -2.20
CA ALA A 933 -23.02 -18.90 -1.05
C ALA A 933 -21.53 -19.10 -1.35
N LYS A 934 -21.20 -19.75 -2.48
CA LYS A 934 -19.82 -19.89 -2.99
C LYS A 934 -19.12 -18.54 -3.11
N ASN A 935 -19.75 -17.56 -3.75
CA ASN A 935 -19.18 -16.23 -3.94
C ASN A 935 -18.95 -15.51 -2.60
N ALA A 936 -19.85 -15.68 -1.62
CA ALA A 936 -19.69 -15.13 -0.29
C ALA A 936 -18.51 -15.74 0.48
N PHE A 937 -18.38 -17.06 0.51
CA PHE A 937 -17.22 -17.72 1.13
C PHE A 937 -15.92 -17.44 0.37
N ASN A 938 -15.95 -17.26 -0.96
CA ASN A 938 -14.81 -16.76 -1.75
C ASN A 938 -14.33 -15.38 -1.29
N ARG A 939 -15.24 -14.42 -1.07
CA ARG A 939 -14.89 -13.07 -0.57
C ARG A 939 -14.28 -13.15 0.82
N PHE A 940 -14.92 -13.87 1.74
CA PHE A 940 -14.40 -14.14 3.08
C PHE A 940 -12.99 -14.78 3.06
N ASN A 941 -12.75 -15.75 2.17
CA ASN A 941 -11.45 -16.39 2.01
C ASN A 941 -10.38 -15.43 1.48
N ARG A 942 -10.73 -14.54 0.54
CA ARG A 942 -9.80 -13.51 0.04
C ARG A 942 -9.44 -12.47 1.11
N GLU A 943 -10.35 -12.19 2.04
CA GLU A 943 -10.12 -11.23 3.14
C GLU A 943 -9.34 -11.85 4.31
N GLN A 944 -9.68 -13.09 4.71
CA GLN A 944 -9.17 -13.71 5.95
C GLN A 944 -8.09 -14.79 5.72
N TYR A 945 -7.98 -15.32 4.49
CA TYR A 945 -7.13 -16.45 4.13
C TYR A 945 -6.40 -16.24 2.79
N SER A 946 -6.13 -14.98 2.41
CA SER A 946 -5.44 -14.60 1.16
C SER A 946 -4.17 -15.40 0.88
N ASN A 947 -3.41 -15.72 1.92
CA ASN A 947 -2.13 -16.43 1.85
C ASN A 947 -2.25 -17.96 1.69
N GLN A 948 -3.45 -18.54 1.79
CA GLN A 948 -3.66 -20.01 1.80
C GLN A 948 -4.25 -20.56 0.49
N ASN A 949 -4.57 -19.70 -0.49
CA ASN A 949 -5.10 -20.07 -1.82
C ASN A 949 -6.19 -21.17 -1.81
N LEU A 950 -7.10 -21.09 -0.83
CA LEU A 950 -8.15 -22.10 -0.62
C LEU A 950 -9.11 -22.14 -1.81
N ALA A 951 -9.14 -23.26 -2.53
CA ALA A 951 -10.12 -23.47 -3.57
C ALA A 951 -11.53 -23.58 -2.97
N ILE A 952 -12.54 -23.21 -3.78
CA ILE A 952 -13.94 -23.38 -3.41
C ILE A 952 -14.75 -23.92 -4.60
N GLY A 953 -15.57 -24.94 -4.33
CA GLY A 953 -16.41 -25.65 -5.29
C GLY A 953 -17.84 -25.78 -4.80
N ASN A 954 -18.76 -26.10 -5.71
CA ASN A 954 -20.12 -26.51 -5.37
C ASN A 954 -20.31 -27.95 -5.82
N GLU A 955 -20.94 -28.75 -4.97
CA GLU A 955 -21.25 -30.15 -5.23
C GLU A 955 -22.73 -30.40 -4.92
N THR A 956 -23.47 -30.87 -5.93
CA THR A 956 -24.89 -31.20 -5.81
C THR A 956 -25.05 -32.64 -5.33
N ILE A 957 -25.63 -32.86 -4.15
CA ILE A 957 -25.92 -34.20 -3.64
C ILE A 957 -27.33 -34.62 -4.07
N GLN A 958 -28.31 -33.74 -3.87
CA GLN A 958 -29.69 -33.84 -4.38
C GLN A 958 -30.18 -32.45 -4.81
N ALA A 959 -31.35 -32.34 -5.46
CA ALA A 959 -31.86 -31.07 -6.00
C ALA A 959 -31.92 -29.94 -4.95
N ASN A 960 -32.33 -30.28 -3.73
CA ASN A 960 -32.51 -29.39 -2.58
C ASN A 960 -31.40 -29.52 -1.50
N LEU A 961 -30.30 -30.23 -1.81
CA LEU A 961 -29.17 -30.47 -0.91
C LEU A 961 -27.85 -30.21 -1.63
N GLN A 962 -27.25 -29.06 -1.31
CA GLN A 962 -26.07 -28.53 -1.97
C GLN A 962 -24.91 -28.43 -0.97
N LEU A 963 -23.69 -28.73 -1.39
CA LEU A 963 -22.47 -28.51 -0.60
C LEU A 963 -21.64 -27.40 -1.25
N VAL A 964 -21.24 -26.39 -0.48
CA VAL A 964 -20.14 -25.49 -0.85
C VAL A 964 -18.88 -26.00 -0.16
N LEU A 965 -17.95 -26.57 -0.92
CA LEU A 965 -16.71 -27.16 -0.42
C LEU A 965 -15.58 -26.14 -0.43
N VAL A 966 -14.98 -25.87 0.73
CA VAL A 966 -13.76 -25.06 0.90
C VAL A 966 -12.59 -25.98 1.23
N GLY A 967 -11.45 -25.81 0.54
CA GLY A 967 -10.23 -26.58 0.78
C GLY A 967 -9.65 -27.20 -0.51
N PRO A 968 -8.92 -28.32 -0.42
CA PRO A 968 -8.69 -29.12 0.79
C PRO A 968 -7.75 -28.43 1.78
N PHE A 969 -7.96 -28.69 3.07
CA PHE A 969 -7.06 -28.41 4.17
C PHE A 969 -6.15 -29.62 4.39
N ALA A 970 -4.96 -29.42 4.99
CA ALA A 970 -3.95 -30.47 5.12
C ALA A 970 -4.35 -31.61 6.07
N ASN A 971 -5.19 -31.32 7.06
CA ASN A 971 -5.67 -32.27 8.07
C ASN A 971 -7.03 -31.81 8.64
N ALA A 972 -7.65 -32.63 9.49
CA ALA A 972 -8.94 -32.32 10.10
C ALA A 972 -8.91 -31.11 11.05
N GLY A 973 -7.79 -30.88 11.75
CA GLY A 973 -7.62 -29.78 12.69
C GLY A 973 -7.66 -28.41 12.00
N ASP A 974 -6.99 -28.28 10.85
CA ASP A 974 -7.01 -27.06 10.03
C ASP A 974 -8.43 -26.75 9.50
N ALA A 975 -9.17 -27.78 9.08
CA ALA A 975 -10.55 -27.65 8.64
C ALA A 975 -11.50 -27.20 9.77
N VAL A 976 -11.36 -27.76 10.98
CA VAL A 976 -12.10 -27.30 12.18
C VAL A 976 -11.68 -25.86 12.56
N GLY A 977 -10.40 -25.53 12.47
CA GLY A 977 -9.88 -24.18 12.71
C GLY A 977 -10.48 -23.13 11.78
N TYR A 978 -10.76 -23.50 10.52
CA TYR A 978 -11.51 -22.65 9.58
C TYR A 978 -12.97 -22.47 10.02
N ILE A 979 -13.66 -23.56 10.39
CA ILE A 979 -15.07 -23.52 10.84
C ILE A 979 -15.23 -22.61 12.07
N ASN A 980 -14.33 -22.71 13.06
CA ASN A 980 -14.35 -21.89 14.27
C ASN A 980 -14.27 -20.37 14.00
N LYS A 981 -13.69 -19.97 12.87
CA LYS A 981 -13.63 -18.56 12.43
C LYS A 981 -14.79 -18.18 11.51
N ALA A 982 -15.23 -19.09 10.63
CA ALA A 982 -16.29 -18.82 9.65
C ALA A 982 -17.70 -18.87 10.26
N LYS A 983 -17.99 -19.88 11.10
CA LYS A 983 -19.32 -20.16 11.68
C LYS A 983 -19.88 -18.96 12.47
N PRO A 984 -19.12 -18.25 13.34
CA PRO A 984 -19.62 -17.09 14.08
C PRO A 984 -19.97 -15.87 13.20
N GLN A 985 -19.34 -15.73 12.02
CA GLN A 985 -19.55 -14.61 11.09
C GLN A 985 -20.54 -14.94 9.96
N ALA A 986 -20.98 -16.20 9.86
CA ALA A 986 -21.78 -16.68 8.74
C ALA A 986 -23.13 -15.96 8.62
N ALA A 987 -23.91 -15.91 9.70
CA ALA A 987 -25.26 -15.32 9.72
C ALA A 987 -25.27 -13.79 9.59
N SER A 988 -24.17 -13.11 9.94
CA SER A 988 -24.10 -11.64 10.02
C SER A 988 -23.34 -10.99 8.88
N ARG A 989 -22.32 -11.66 8.31
CA ARG A 989 -21.42 -11.07 7.30
C ARG A 989 -21.32 -11.91 6.02
N ILE A 990 -21.09 -13.22 6.14
CA ILE A 990 -20.84 -14.09 4.98
C ILE A 990 -22.14 -14.33 4.20
N VAL A 991 -23.12 -15.00 4.80
CA VAL A 991 -24.42 -15.35 4.20
C VAL A 991 -25.63 -14.75 4.97
N PRO A 992 -25.71 -13.43 5.24
CA PRO A 992 -26.82 -12.80 5.96
C PRO A 992 -28.17 -12.79 5.23
N TRP A 993 -28.23 -13.31 4.00
CA TRP A 993 -29.48 -13.59 3.29
C TRP A 993 -30.02 -14.99 3.59
N LEU A 994 -29.21 -15.87 4.18
CA LEU A 994 -29.54 -17.26 4.50
C LEU A 994 -29.79 -17.41 6.01
N ALA A 995 -30.94 -17.96 6.39
CA ALA A 995 -31.29 -18.15 7.79
C ALA A 995 -30.40 -19.24 8.44
N PRO A 996 -29.99 -19.10 9.72
CA PRO A 996 -29.03 -20.00 10.37
C PRO A 996 -29.37 -21.49 10.30
N GLU A 997 -30.65 -21.83 10.30
CA GLU A 997 -31.18 -23.20 10.22
C GLU A 997 -31.12 -23.82 8.82
N LYS A 998 -30.86 -23.04 7.76
CA LYS A 998 -30.77 -23.50 6.36
C LYS A 998 -29.36 -23.88 5.93
N TYR A 999 -28.37 -23.64 6.78
CA TYR A 999 -27.00 -24.08 6.54
C TYR A 999 -26.33 -24.66 7.77
N SER A 1000 -25.31 -25.49 7.55
CA SER A 1000 -24.48 -26.04 8.61
C SER A 1000 -23.08 -26.34 8.09
N PHE A 1001 -22.12 -26.44 8.99
CA PHE A 1001 -20.74 -26.75 8.66
C PHE A 1001 -20.42 -28.18 9.08
N LEU A 1002 -19.70 -28.90 8.22
CA LEU A 1002 -19.10 -30.19 8.55
C LEU A 1002 -17.74 -30.34 7.84
N ILE A 1003 -16.97 -31.34 8.25
CA ILE A 1003 -15.72 -31.72 7.58
C ILE A 1003 -15.88 -33.08 6.89
N LEU A 1004 -15.19 -33.26 5.77
CA LEU A 1004 -15.17 -34.53 5.04
C LEU A 1004 -13.88 -34.70 4.23
N SER A 1005 -13.34 -35.92 4.20
CA SER A 1005 -12.24 -36.30 3.29
C SER A 1005 -12.77 -36.53 1.88
N GLY A 1006 -11.88 -36.52 0.87
CA GLY A 1006 -12.26 -36.83 -0.51
C GLY A 1006 -12.89 -38.22 -0.69
N ALA A 1007 -12.49 -39.20 0.13
CA ALA A 1007 -13.10 -40.53 0.16
C ALA A 1007 -14.55 -40.48 0.69
N ASN A 1008 -14.79 -39.79 1.80
CA ASN A 1008 -16.14 -39.63 2.36
C ASN A 1008 -17.06 -38.83 1.44
N LEU A 1009 -16.53 -37.85 0.67
CA LEU A 1009 -17.30 -37.15 -0.37
C LEU A 1009 -17.86 -38.13 -1.41
N THR A 1010 -17.05 -39.11 -1.81
CA THR A 1010 -17.42 -40.10 -2.83
C THR A 1010 -18.53 -41.02 -2.32
N VAL A 1011 -18.42 -41.50 -1.08
CA VAL A 1011 -19.47 -42.30 -0.42
C VAL A 1011 -20.75 -41.48 -0.26
N LEU A 1012 -20.66 -40.22 0.18
CA LEU A 1012 -21.80 -39.31 0.35
C LEU A 1012 -22.50 -39.01 -1.00
N LYS A 1013 -21.75 -38.81 -2.09
CA LYS A 1013 -22.32 -38.64 -3.44
C LYS A 1013 -23.01 -39.91 -3.97
N SER A 1014 -22.57 -41.09 -3.53
CA SER A 1014 -23.20 -42.37 -3.87
C SER A 1014 -24.49 -42.62 -3.08
N LYS A 1015 -24.42 -42.53 -1.74
CA LYS A 1015 -25.56 -42.78 -0.84
C LYS A 1015 -26.60 -41.66 -0.85
N LYS A 1016 -26.17 -40.41 -1.04
CA LYS A 1016 -26.96 -39.18 -0.99
C LYS A 1016 -27.69 -38.93 0.35
N ASP A 1017 -27.30 -39.63 1.41
CA ASP A 1017 -27.80 -39.44 2.77
C ASP A 1017 -26.80 -38.62 3.59
N ILE A 1018 -27.19 -37.37 3.88
CA ILE A 1018 -26.41 -36.44 4.72
C ILE A 1018 -26.62 -36.67 6.21
N GLN A 1019 -27.74 -37.27 6.62
CA GLN A 1019 -28.03 -37.53 8.03
C GLN A 1019 -27.20 -38.71 8.53
N GLU A 1020 -27.07 -39.78 7.74
CA GLU A 1020 -26.13 -40.88 8.03
C GLU A 1020 -24.70 -40.35 8.23
N TYR A 1021 -24.25 -39.41 7.38
CA TYR A 1021 -22.93 -38.79 7.53
C TYR A 1021 -22.81 -37.88 8.75
N ARG A 1022 -23.86 -37.12 9.12
CA ARG A 1022 -23.89 -36.33 10.37
C ARG A 1022 -23.80 -37.23 11.60
N THR A 1023 -24.57 -38.31 11.66
CA THR A 1023 -24.52 -39.28 12.77
C THR A 1023 -23.14 -39.92 12.89
N PHE A 1024 -22.52 -40.28 11.78
CA PHE A 1024 -21.13 -40.73 11.74
C PHE A 1024 -20.16 -39.67 12.31
N LEU A 1025 -20.22 -38.42 11.83
CA LEU A 1025 -19.30 -37.36 12.23
C LEU A 1025 -19.48 -36.93 13.70
N HIS A 1026 -20.72 -36.88 14.20
CA HIS A 1026 -21.02 -36.61 15.63
C HIS A 1026 -20.52 -37.75 16.52
N GLY A 1027 -20.47 -38.99 16.03
CA GLY A 1027 -19.82 -40.10 16.74
C GLY A 1027 -18.29 -39.95 16.88
N VAL A 1028 -17.67 -39.14 16.02
CA VAL A 1028 -16.22 -38.85 16.04
C VAL A 1028 -15.90 -37.56 16.81
N PHE A 1029 -16.76 -36.53 16.72
CA PHE A 1029 -16.57 -35.22 17.37
C PHE A 1029 -17.86 -34.72 18.04
N PRO A 1030 -18.27 -35.30 19.18
CA PRO A 1030 -19.52 -34.92 19.87
C PRO A 1030 -19.54 -33.46 20.35
N ASP A 1031 -18.38 -32.84 20.59
CA ASP A 1031 -18.27 -31.47 21.10
C ASP A 1031 -18.24 -30.38 20.00
N ILE A 1032 -18.33 -30.74 18.71
CA ILE A 1032 -18.05 -29.83 17.58
C ILE A 1032 -19.21 -29.70 16.58
N PHE A 1033 -19.93 -30.80 16.27
CA PHE A 1033 -20.84 -30.90 15.11
C PHE A 1033 -22.29 -31.23 15.46
#